data_AF-A0A4R9INH1-F1
#
_entry.id   AF-A0A4R9INH1-F1
#
_cell.length_a   1.000
_cell.length_b   1.000
_cell.length_c   1.000
_cell.angle_alpha   90.00
_cell.angle_beta   90.00
_cell.angle_gamma   90.00
#
_symmetry.space_group_name_H-M   'P 1'
#
loop_
_entity.id
_entity.type
_entity.pdbx_description
1 polymer ?
#
loop_
_entity_poly.entity_id
_entity_poly.type
_entity_poly.pdbx_seq_one_letter_code
_entity_poly.pdbx_strand_id
1 'polypeptide(L)'
;MRILSFIFPIVLTAVFSLSSEPLKVSSKYLTKMSEGWTFTSQGLTIPIQVGKGLSLQGMNPPVHGTYTTTFYYEPDNKPLGIYLDRIQEVDKLFVNGVLLGETGKISDEGLYLPNWYYKRLYFIPSSVLKEDQTNLLEIEIHFRNKTFQGGLFRKIPVMGNYEQLQEFIIKEDGRDFCFIMLFFGIGAYQIFSIVLKRQAKSNFYLLLSTLIFVMWRLPLLNISYTYTDFSFFFWLKVFFTAQTLLPVSIFLFSYSLFQTKLKLKERLLIFFLLCLAFLQTWEIEIPTRILLLRIWEFSLIIVVFFIIRGVVRAAKAKKAEAYFLTIGFICICIGTTIDIIIDVTSGKNIYLTQYGFLILMILSGVAISYRHAKNEKELSILTKDLEIRVRERTIELREKNQDLEQDLFFASQLQSYLLPKEHPNTVGIRVHTTYLPMKQVGGDLYDWVELDENRLLLLIADVAGHGVPAAFVSSMVKVQFRESTKNINSPKDVLEHMNQALTSLVSRYFITACCALIDSNKKTITFSTAGHPNPLIYNRFKGKFEFMNIKGPIIGWRESFTYGEWTHPMETGDRYFFFTDGVTEARAENKLFGESKILDLLERGKDKDIKSLSQEIIVQISKFSEEELKDDVTFFFIDVT
;
A
#
# COMPACT_ATOMS: atom_id res chain seq x y z
N MET A 1 -8.20 23.21 12.37
CA MET A 1 -6.91 23.59 12.97
C MET A 1 -6.96 24.76 13.96
N ARG A 2 -7.92 25.71 13.89
CA ARG A 2 -8.02 26.85 14.82
C ARG A 2 -8.67 26.57 16.19
N ILE A 3 -9.41 25.47 16.34
CA ILE A 3 -10.10 25.13 17.61
C ILE A 3 -9.16 24.39 18.58
N LEU A 4 -8.23 23.56 18.08
CA LEU A 4 -7.24 22.88 18.93
C LEU A 4 -6.14 23.79 19.48
N SER A 5 -5.80 24.89 18.78
CA SER A 5 -4.81 25.86 19.29
C SER A 5 -5.32 26.72 20.45
N PHE A 6 -6.64 26.77 20.65
CA PHE A 6 -7.26 27.54 21.74
C PHE A 6 -7.50 26.71 23.01
N ILE A 7 -7.72 25.40 22.87
CA ILE A 7 -7.96 24.52 24.03
C ILE A 7 -6.62 24.13 24.71
N PHE A 8 -5.55 24.01 23.93
CA PHE A 8 -4.24 23.55 24.42
C PHE A 8 -3.61 24.47 25.50
N PRO A 9 -3.64 25.81 25.38
CA PRO A 9 -3.11 26.71 26.41
C PRO A 9 -3.97 26.75 27.67
N ILE A 10 -5.29 26.58 27.55
CA ILE A 10 -6.25 26.62 28.66
C ILE A 10 -6.10 25.37 29.54
N VAL A 11 -5.86 24.22 28.94
CA VAL A 11 -5.58 22.98 29.68
C VAL A 11 -4.18 23.02 30.30
N LEU A 12 -3.19 23.62 29.62
CA LEU A 12 -1.85 23.80 30.19
C LEU A 12 -1.86 24.76 31.39
N THR A 13 -2.66 25.84 31.35
CA THR A 13 -2.82 26.75 32.50
C THR A 13 -3.61 26.13 33.65
N ALA A 14 -4.59 25.27 33.39
CA ALA A 14 -5.29 24.50 34.42
C ALA A 14 -4.40 23.43 35.08
N VAL A 15 -3.43 22.86 34.34
CA VAL A 15 -2.46 21.88 34.88
C VAL A 15 -1.35 22.56 35.68
N PHE A 16 -0.90 23.77 35.28
CA PHE A 16 0.08 24.54 36.05
C PHE A 16 -0.49 25.26 37.27
N SER A 17 -1.80 25.59 37.28
CA SER A 17 -2.47 26.20 38.45
C SER A 17 -2.75 25.22 39.59
N LEU A 18 -2.42 23.93 39.43
CA LEU A 18 -2.53 22.87 40.45
C LEU A 18 -1.19 22.47 41.07
N SER A 19 -0.15 23.30 40.91
CA SER A 19 1.06 23.19 41.74
C SER A 19 0.67 23.56 43.18
N SER A 20 0.54 22.53 44.00
CA SER A 20 0.10 22.61 45.38
C SER A 20 1.04 23.50 46.20
N GLU A 21 0.56 24.66 46.62
CA GLU A 21 1.05 25.24 47.87
C GLU A 21 0.83 24.22 49.00
N PRO A 22 1.81 24.02 49.90
CA PRO A 22 1.57 23.23 51.10
C PRO A 22 0.44 23.89 51.89
N LEU A 23 -0.63 23.14 52.14
CA LEU A 23 -1.81 23.56 52.90
C LEU A 23 -1.44 24.38 54.15
N LYS A 24 -1.99 25.59 54.25
CA LYS A 24 -2.38 26.19 55.53
C LYS A 24 -3.75 25.62 55.89
N VAL A 25 -3.79 24.64 56.79
CA VAL A 25 -5.04 24.09 57.36
C VAL A 25 -5.32 24.75 58.71
N SER A 26 -6.59 25.06 58.96
CA SER A 26 -7.15 25.46 60.25
C SER A 26 -6.66 24.54 61.38
N SER A 27 -6.15 25.15 62.45
CA SER A 27 -5.35 24.55 63.52
C SER A 27 -6.11 23.70 64.54
N LYS A 28 -7.40 23.39 64.34
CA LYS A 28 -8.20 22.82 65.44
C LYS A 28 -8.12 21.29 65.61
N TYR A 29 -7.73 20.52 64.59
CA TYR A 29 -7.67 19.03 64.71
C TYR A 29 -6.60 18.33 63.84
N LEU A 30 -5.66 19.05 63.22
CA LEU A 30 -4.67 18.44 62.33
C LEU A 30 -3.36 18.14 63.07
N THR A 31 -3.17 16.89 63.48
CA THR A 31 -1.93 16.44 64.13
C THR A 31 -1.01 15.83 63.07
N LYS A 32 0.10 16.50 62.76
CA LYS A 32 1.16 15.94 61.92
C LYS A 32 2.02 15.02 62.78
N MET A 33 2.18 13.77 62.37
CA MET A 33 2.98 12.77 63.09
C MET A 33 4.46 12.88 62.69
N SER A 34 5.06 14.06 62.83
CA SER A 34 6.45 14.33 62.41
C SER A 34 7.51 13.86 63.41
N GLU A 35 7.13 13.69 64.68
CA GLU A 35 8.01 13.37 65.81
C GLU A 35 7.37 12.26 66.65
N GLY A 36 8.16 11.52 67.44
CA GLY A 36 7.69 10.43 68.31
C GLY A 36 7.82 9.01 67.72
N TRP A 37 8.45 8.88 66.55
CA TRP A 37 8.74 7.57 65.92
C TRP A 37 9.98 6.94 66.53
N THR A 38 9.87 5.68 66.96
CA THR A 38 11.01 4.90 67.45
C THR A 38 11.18 3.62 66.65
N PHE A 39 12.43 3.22 66.44
CA PHE A 39 12.76 2.00 65.70
C PHE A 39 13.75 1.16 66.48
N THR A 40 13.45 -0.12 66.59
CA THR A 40 14.31 -1.13 67.18
C THR A 40 15.11 -1.82 66.09
N SER A 41 16.44 -1.72 66.19
CA SER A 41 17.42 -2.39 65.33
C SER A 41 18.43 -3.10 66.22
N GLN A 42 18.66 -4.40 66.00
CA GLN A 42 19.62 -5.20 66.79
C GLN A 42 19.42 -5.09 68.33
N GLY A 43 18.16 -4.93 68.78
CA GLY A 43 17.81 -4.80 70.20
C GLY A 43 17.91 -3.38 70.79
N LEU A 44 18.35 -2.39 70.02
CA LEU A 44 18.42 -0.98 70.43
C LEU A 44 17.28 -0.18 69.81
N THR A 45 16.48 0.51 70.64
CA THR A 45 15.38 1.38 70.22
C THR A 45 15.86 2.83 70.11
N ILE A 46 15.80 3.41 68.90
CA ILE A 46 16.35 4.73 68.58
C ILE A 46 15.22 5.61 68.00
N PRO A 47 15.05 6.87 68.45
CA PRO A 47 14.13 7.81 67.83
C PRO A 47 14.61 8.22 66.43
N ILE A 48 13.68 8.35 65.47
CA ILE A 48 14.01 8.72 64.08
C ILE A 48 13.40 10.06 63.66
N GLN A 49 14.03 10.68 62.66
CA GLN A 49 13.46 11.80 61.93
C GLN A 49 12.63 11.28 60.75
N VAL A 50 11.33 11.59 60.78
CA VAL A 50 10.39 11.26 59.70
C VAL A 50 10.77 12.03 58.43
N GLY A 51 10.87 11.32 57.30
CA GLY A 51 11.23 11.90 56.00
C GLY A 51 12.72 11.79 55.63
N LYS A 52 13.58 11.26 56.51
CA LYS A 52 14.95 10.83 56.17
C LYS A 52 15.03 9.31 56.02
N GLY A 53 15.95 8.84 55.17
CA GLY A 53 16.29 7.42 55.00
C GLY A 53 16.62 6.76 56.35
N LEU A 54 16.14 5.54 56.59
CA LEU A 54 16.51 4.79 57.80
C LEU A 54 18.00 4.43 57.81
N SER A 55 18.55 4.07 56.64
CA SER A 55 19.97 3.79 56.44
C SER A 55 20.86 5.00 56.72
N LEU A 56 20.43 6.21 56.30
CA LEU A 56 21.10 7.48 56.60
C LEU A 56 21.11 7.82 58.10
N GLN A 57 20.23 7.19 58.86
CA GLN A 57 20.13 7.30 60.32
C GLN A 57 20.83 6.14 61.04
N GLY A 58 21.66 5.37 60.34
CA GLY A 58 22.49 4.30 60.91
C GLY A 58 21.76 2.97 61.15
N MET A 59 20.53 2.81 60.63
CA MET A 59 19.73 1.60 60.86
C MET A 59 19.85 0.59 59.72
N ASN A 60 20.16 -0.66 60.10
CA ASN A 60 20.37 -1.77 59.18
C ASN A 60 19.21 -2.78 59.30
N PRO A 61 18.47 -3.07 58.20
CA PRO A 61 17.39 -4.04 58.22
C PRO A 61 17.87 -5.45 58.62
N PRO A 62 17.04 -6.24 59.36
CA PRO A 62 15.66 -5.97 59.71
C PRO A 62 15.51 -5.02 60.91
N VAL A 63 14.59 -4.06 60.81
CA VAL A 63 14.22 -3.11 61.88
C VAL A 63 12.72 -3.07 62.08
N HIS A 64 12.30 -2.83 63.32
CA HIS A 64 10.89 -2.74 63.70
C HIS A 64 10.60 -1.35 64.25
N GLY A 65 9.69 -0.62 63.63
CA GLY A 65 9.26 0.70 64.04
C GLY A 65 7.95 0.66 64.79
N THR A 66 7.85 1.42 65.87
CA THR A 66 6.59 1.70 66.55
C THR A 66 6.40 3.20 66.72
N TYR A 67 5.17 3.64 66.51
CA TYR A 67 4.73 4.98 66.79
C TYR A 67 3.52 4.91 67.70
N THR A 68 3.65 5.47 68.89
CA THR A 68 2.58 5.51 69.88
C THR A 68 2.32 6.96 70.26
N THR A 69 1.08 7.40 70.12
CA THR A 69 0.66 8.74 70.54
C THR A 69 -0.72 8.69 71.16
N THR A 70 -0.99 9.65 72.03
CA THR A 70 -2.30 9.81 72.65
C THR A 70 -2.98 11.06 72.12
N PHE A 71 -4.26 10.98 71.80
CA PHE A 71 -5.05 12.13 71.35
C PHE A 71 -6.38 12.20 72.11
N TYR A 72 -6.89 13.42 72.28
CA TYR A 72 -8.19 13.67 72.87
C TYR A 72 -9.24 13.79 71.76
N TYR A 73 -10.41 13.18 71.94
CA TYR A 73 -11.50 13.22 70.97
C TYR A 73 -12.73 13.89 71.59
N GLU A 74 -13.06 15.07 71.08
CA GLU A 74 -14.32 15.75 71.38
C GLU A 74 -15.34 15.42 70.28
N PRO A 75 -16.55 14.96 70.62
CA PRO A 75 -17.59 14.64 69.64
C PRO A 75 -18.12 15.92 68.95
N ASP A 76 -17.55 16.30 67.79
CA ASP A 76 -17.96 17.43 66.94
C ASP A 76 -18.78 16.99 65.69
N ASN A 77 -19.55 15.90 65.76
CA ASN A 77 -20.34 15.34 64.64
C ASN A 77 -19.57 15.06 63.34
N LYS A 78 -18.23 15.13 63.36
CA LYS A 78 -17.37 14.97 62.18
C LYS A 78 -16.57 13.69 62.27
N PRO A 79 -16.51 12.90 61.19
CA PRO A 79 -15.75 11.66 61.16
C PRO A 79 -14.24 11.95 61.26
N LEU A 80 -13.55 11.19 62.11
CA LEU A 80 -12.11 11.28 62.29
C LEU A 80 -11.40 10.28 61.38
N GLY A 81 -10.28 10.68 60.78
CA GLY A 81 -9.53 9.85 59.86
C GLY A 81 -8.03 9.97 60.02
N ILE A 82 -7.33 8.92 59.60
CA ILE A 82 -5.87 8.88 59.53
C ILE A 82 -5.46 8.67 58.07
N TYR A 83 -4.70 9.62 57.55
CA TYR A 83 -4.02 9.52 56.27
C TYR A 83 -2.61 8.99 56.47
N LEU A 84 -2.37 7.78 55.98
CA LEU A 84 -1.05 7.18 55.88
C LEU A 84 -0.62 7.19 54.42
N ASP A 85 0.46 7.91 54.11
CA ASP A 85 1.08 7.82 52.79
C ASP A 85 1.72 6.44 52.57
N ARG A 86 2.26 6.22 51.38
CA ARG A 86 2.90 4.95 50.99
C ARG A 86 4.03 4.60 51.96
N ILE A 87 3.84 3.54 52.74
CA ILE A 87 4.88 2.91 53.56
C ILE A 87 5.48 1.78 52.73
N GLN A 88 6.81 1.67 52.76
CA GLN A 88 7.56 0.81 51.85
C GLN A 88 7.46 -0.70 52.13
N GLU A 89 6.85 -1.10 53.25
CA GLU A 89 6.90 -2.47 53.75
C GLU A 89 5.58 -2.95 54.39
N VAL A 90 5.64 -3.54 55.60
CA VAL A 90 4.50 -4.06 56.32
C VAL A 90 4.13 -3.07 57.42
N ASP A 91 2.87 -2.66 57.46
CA ASP A 91 2.35 -1.76 58.49
C ASP A 91 1.05 -2.29 59.11
N LYS A 92 0.87 -2.01 60.40
CA LYS A 92 -0.39 -2.25 61.14
C LYS A 92 -0.77 -0.98 61.90
N LEU A 93 -2.06 -0.66 61.87
CA LEU A 93 -2.64 0.51 62.52
C LEU A 93 -3.63 0.06 63.59
N PHE A 94 -3.38 0.43 64.83
CA PHE A 94 -4.26 0.17 65.97
C PHE A 94 -4.77 1.47 66.60
N VAL A 95 -6.04 1.48 66.99
CA VAL A 95 -6.60 2.55 67.84
C VAL A 95 -7.26 1.88 69.03
N ASN A 96 -6.84 2.27 70.25
CA ASN A 96 -7.28 1.67 71.51
C ASN A 96 -7.17 0.12 71.52
N GLY A 97 -6.15 -0.44 70.87
CA GLY A 97 -5.93 -1.88 70.74
C GLY A 97 -6.76 -2.59 69.66
N VAL A 98 -7.63 -1.87 68.94
CA VAL A 98 -8.40 -2.41 67.81
C VAL A 98 -7.64 -2.18 66.50
N LEU A 99 -7.40 -3.25 65.73
CA LEU A 99 -6.77 -3.17 64.41
C LEU A 99 -7.72 -2.49 63.41
N LEU A 100 -7.35 -1.32 62.91
CA LEU A 100 -8.10 -0.59 61.88
C LEU A 100 -7.67 -0.95 60.46
N GLY A 101 -6.42 -1.40 60.28
CA GLY A 101 -5.93 -1.84 58.99
C GLY A 101 -4.49 -2.33 59.02
N GLU A 102 -4.14 -3.13 58.02
CA GLU A 102 -2.79 -3.65 57.82
C GLU A 102 -2.42 -3.65 56.34
N THR A 103 -1.11 -3.61 56.07
CA THR A 103 -0.56 -3.66 54.72
C THR A 103 0.58 -4.66 54.67
N GLY A 104 0.57 -5.56 53.69
CA GLY A 104 1.56 -6.63 53.57
C GLY A 104 1.41 -7.71 54.64
N LYS A 105 2.14 -8.82 54.51
CA LYS A 105 2.10 -9.92 55.48
C LYS A 105 3.49 -10.49 55.71
N ILE A 106 3.74 -10.87 56.96
CA ILE A 106 4.86 -11.72 57.36
C ILE A 106 4.22 -13.04 57.76
N SER A 107 4.47 -14.10 56.98
CA SER A 107 3.98 -15.44 57.33
C SER A 107 4.80 -16.03 58.48
N ASP A 108 4.23 -17.04 59.16
CA ASP A 108 4.87 -17.73 60.28
C ASP A 108 6.16 -18.46 59.88
N GLU A 109 6.30 -18.83 58.60
CA GLU A 109 7.52 -19.42 58.01
C GLU A 109 8.60 -18.36 57.69
N GLY A 110 8.32 -17.08 57.95
CA GLY A 110 9.21 -15.96 57.68
C GLY A 110 9.14 -15.45 56.24
N LEU A 111 8.25 -15.98 55.39
CA LEU A 111 7.99 -15.47 54.04
C LEU A 111 7.42 -14.06 54.12
N TYR A 112 8.02 -13.14 53.37
CA TYR A 112 7.76 -11.71 53.43
C TYR A 112 7.02 -11.24 52.16
N LEU A 113 5.80 -10.71 52.34
CA LEU A 113 4.92 -10.23 51.28
C LEU A 113 4.70 -8.71 51.41
N PRO A 114 5.58 -7.88 50.81
CA PRO A 114 5.48 -6.43 50.88
C PRO A 114 4.33 -5.90 50.02
N ASN A 115 3.70 -4.78 50.43
CA ASN A 115 2.53 -4.25 49.74
C ASN A 115 2.49 -2.71 49.67
N TRP A 116 3.49 -2.09 49.05
CA TRP A 116 3.88 -0.69 49.27
C TRP A 116 3.37 0.34 48.24
N TYR A 117 2.13 0.23 47.78
CA TYR A 117 1.75 0.85 46.51
C TYR A 117 0.66 1.94 46.56
N TYR A 118 -0.17 2.01 47.60
CA TYR A 118 -1.30 2.95 47.67
C TYR A 118 -1.31 3.77 48.95
N LYS A 119 -1.94 4.94 48.84
CA LYS A 119 -2.19 5.82 49.98
C LYS A 119 -3.40 5.28 50.73
N ARG A 120 -3.38 5.37 52.05
CA ARG A 120 -4.44 4.81 52.88
C ARG A 120 -5.12 5.93 53.64
N LEU A 121 -6.44 5.89 53.61
CA LEU A 121 -7.30 6.74 54.42
C LEU A 121 -8.16 5.83 55.28
N TYR A 122 -7.83 5.76 56.56
CA TYR A 122 -8.57 4.98 57.53
C TYR A 122 -9.62 5.86 58.19
N PHE A 123 -10.88 5.41 58.14
CA PHE A 123 -11.95 5.95 58.96
C PHE A 123 -11.82 5.36 60.36
N ILE A 124 -11.87 6.20 61.40
CA ILE A 124 -11.90 5.73 62.79
C ILE A 124 -13.36 5.67 63.24
N PRO A 125 -13.93 4.47 63.46
CA PRO A 125 -15.31 4.34 63.92
C PRO A 125 -15.48 4.93 65.33
N SER A 126 -16.60 5.61 65.57
CA SER A 126 -16.95 6.14 66.90
C SER A 126 -17.02 5.03 67.97
N SER A 127 -17.27 3.78 67.59
CA SER A 127 -17.28 2.62 68.52
C SER A 127 -15.90 2.27 69.09
N VAL A 128 -14.82 2.67 68.42
CA VAL A 128 -13.44 2.43 68.88
C VAL A 128 -12.94 3.60 69.72
N LEU A 129 -13.55 4.79 69.60
CA LEU A 129 -13.16 6.00 70.29
C LEU A 129 -13.80 6.07 71.69
N LYS A 130 -13.01 6.56 72.65
CA LYS A 130 -13.49 6.95 73.97
C LYS A 130 -13.76 8.46 73.94
N GLU A 131 -15.03 8.83 74.06
CA GLU A 131 -15.47 10.22 74.11
C GLU A 131 -14.97 10.90 75.39
N ASP A 132 -14.53 12.14 75.27
CA ASP A 132 -14.00 12.96 76.36
C ASP A 132 -12.88 12.29 77.19
N GLN A 133 -12.16 11.37 76.56
CA GLN A 133 -11.06 10.61 77.15
C GLN A 133 -9.87 10.55 76.20
N THR A 134 -8.72 10.21 76.78
CA THR A 134 -7.50 9.97 76.03
C THR A 134 -7.60 8.67 75.24
N ASN A 135 -7.43 8.77 73.93
CA ASN A 135 -7.38 7.65 72.98
C ASN A 135 -5.93 7.35 72.62
N LEU A 136 -5.59 6.06 72.46
CA LEU A 136 -4.27 5.58 72.09
C LEU A 136 -4.23 5.24 70.59
N LEU A 137 -3.29 5.81 69.86
CA LEU A 137 -2.97 5.46 68.48
C LEU A 137 -1.61 4.76 68.45
N GLU A 138 -1.57 3.59 67.81
CA GLU A 138 -0.35 2.82 67.62
C GLU A 138 -0.19 2.42 66.15
N ILE A 139 1.01 2.66 65.60
CA ILE A 139 1.39 2.27 64.23
C ILE A 139 2.66 1.44 64.31
N GLU A 140 2.55 0.19 63.89
CA GLU A 140 3.69 -0.74 63.79
C GLU A 140 4.16 -0.84 62.35
N ILE A 141 5.47 -0.81 62.13
CA ILE A 141 6.07 -0.91 60.80
C ILE A 141 7.22 -1.90 60.86
N HIS A 142 7.16 -2.96 60.07
CA HIS A 142 8.25 -3.91 59.94
C HIS A 142 9.04 -3.62 58.67
N PHE A 143 10.34 -3.38 58.80
CA PHE A 143 11.25 -3.11 57.69
C PHE A 143 12.34 -4.20 57.57
N ARG A 144 12.36 -4.98 56.49
CA ARG A 144 13.22 -6.15 56.24
C ARG A 144 14.07 -6.02 54.99
N ASN A 145 13.77 -5.11 54.08
CA ASN A 145 14.42 -5.03 52.78
C ASN A 145 15.78 -4.33 52.84
N LYS A 146 16.85 -5.09 52.60
CA LYS A 146 18.24 -4.57 52.56
C LYS A 146 18.59 -3.84 51.25
N THR A 147 17.79 -3.99 50.19
CA THR A 147 18.08 -3.44 48.87
C THR A 147 17.51 -2.03 48.64
N PHE A 148 16.51 -1.62 49.42
CA PHE A 148 15.84 -0.32 49.27
C PHE A 148 16.34 0.66 50.34
N GLN A 149 17.11 1.68 49.93
CA GLN A 149 17.69 2.69 50.85
C GLN A 149 16.74 3.87 51.14
N GLY A 150 15.43 3.70 50.89
CA GLY A 150 14.44 4.78 50.97
C GLY A 150 14.02 5.16 52.40
N GLY A 151 13.58 6.39 52.59
CA GLY A 151 12.92 6.85 53.82
C GLY A 151 11.56 6.19 54.05
N LEU A 152 11.19 6.04 55.32
CA LEU A 152 10.02 5.27 55.75
C LEU A 152 8.68 5.83 55.23
N PHE A 153 8.60 7.16 55.12
CA PHE A 153 7.43 7.90 54.67
C PHE A 153 7.80 8.87 53.56
N ARG A 154 7.07 8.85 52.44
CA ARG A 154 7.21 9.87 51.37
C ARG A 154 6.54 11.20 51.74
N LYS A 155 5.50 11.14 52.59
CA LYS A 155 4.81 12.28 53.23
C LYS A 155 4.49 11.93 54.67
N ILE A 156 4.63 12.91 55.57
CA ILE A 156 4.36 12.75 57.01
C ILE A 156 2.89 12.31 57.18
N PRO A 157 2.61 11.26 57.98
CA PRO A 157 1.24 10.86 58.31
C PRO A 157 0.46 12.00 58.96
N VAL A 158 -0.82 12.08 58.63
CA VAL A 158 -1.70 13.16 59.11
C VAL A 158 -2.99 12.56 59.66
N MET A 159 -3.37 13.00 60.85
CA MET A 159 -4.66 12.72 61.44
C MET A 159 -5.51 13.99 61.44
N GLY A 160 -6.81 13.85 61.16
CA GLY A 160 -7.73 14.98 61.11
C GLY A 160 -9.12 14.57 60.64
N ASN A 161 -9.91 15.54 60.16
CA ASN A 161 -11.25 15.29 59.63
C ASN A 161 -11.19 14.38 58.39
N TYR A 162 -11.93 13.27 58.42
CA TYR A 162 -11.94 12.26 57.37
C TYR A 162 -12.40 12.80 56.02
N GLU A 163 -13.49 13.59 55.97
CA GLU A 163 -14.04 14.15 54.74
C GLU A 163 -13.04 15.10 54.06
N GLN A 164 -12.33 15.92 54.84
CA GLN A 164 -11.29 16.82 54.31
C GLN A 164 -10.08 16.05 53.76
N LEU A 165 -9.67 14.99 54.46
CA LEU A 165 -8.59 14.11 53.99
C LEU A 165 -9.01 13.34 52.72
N GLN A 166 -10.28 12.95 52.63
CA GLN A 166 -10.85 12.30 51.45
C GLN A 166 -10.88 13.26 50.25
N GLU A 167 -11.33 14.50 50.43
CA GLU A 167 -11.36 15.52 49.38
C GLU A 167 -9.94 15.80 48.83
N PHE A 168 -8.93 15.79 49.69
CA PHE A 168 -7.53 15.92 49.27
C PHE A 168 -7.08 14.79 48.34
N ILE A 169 -7.39 13.53 48.68
CA ILE A 169 -7.06 12.37 47.83
C ILE A 169 -7.81 12.45 46.50
N ILE A 170 -9.10 12.78 46.53
CA ILE A 170 -9.93 12.89 45.32
C ILE A 170 -9.38 13.96 44.37
N LYS A 171 -8.96 15.13 44.89
CA LYS A 171 -8.34 16.19 44.06
C LYS A 171 -7.04 15.74 43.42
N GLU A 172 -6.21 14.99 44.16
CA GLU A 172 -4.95 14.48 43.64
C GLU A 172 -5.18 13.40 42.56
N ASP A 173 -6.08 12.45 42.82
CA ASP A 173 -6.47 11.40 41.88
C ASP A 173 -7.13 11.99 40.62
N GLY A 174 -7.94 13.04 40.78
CA GLY A 174 -8.53 13.79 39.68
C GLY A 174 -7.49 14.46 38.78
N ARG A 175 -6.43 15.04 39.37
CA ARG A 175 -5.30 15.61 38.60
C ARG A 175 -4.57 14.53 37.81
N ASP A 176 -4.25 13.40 38.45
CA ASP A 176 -3.54 12.28 37.81
C ASP A 176 -4.40 11.65 36.68
N PHE A 177 -5.71 11.56 36.88
CA PHE A 177 -6.66 11.12 35.86
C PHE A 177 -6.70 12.08 34.66
N CYS A 178 -6.86 13.39 34.91
CA CYS A 178 -6.80 14.41 33.86
C CYS A 178 -5.50 14.32 33.05
N PHE A 179 -4.37 14.07 33.72
CA PHE A 179 -3.09 13.90 33.05
C PHE A 179 -3.06 12.68 32.12
N ILE A 180 -3.58 11.53 32.56
CA ILE A 180 -3.72 10.34 31.70
C ILE A 180 -4.64 10.63 30.50
N MET A 181 -5.74 11.36 30.70
CA MET A 181 -6.66 11.71 29.62
C MET A 181 -5.96 12.49 28.50
N LEU A 182 -4.93 13.29 28.79
CA LEU A 182 -4.14 13.98 27.77
C LEU A 182 -3.44 12.99 26.83
N PHE A 183 -2.86 11.92 27.38
CA PHE A 183 -2.22 10.87 26.57
C PHE A 183 -3.24 10.07 25.76
N PHE A 184 -4.43 9.81 26.31
CA PHE A 184 -5.53 9.22 25.54
C PHE A 184 -6.00 10.14 24.42
N GLY A 185 -6.05 11.45 24.63
CA GLY A 185 -6.37 12.43 23.58
C GLY A 185 -5.36 12.40 22.43
N ILE A 186 -4.06 12.32 22.75
CA ILE A 186 -3.00 12.14 21.74
C ILE A 186 -3.18 10.80 21.02
N GLY A 187 -3.46 9.71 21.75
CA GLY A 187 -3.72 8.39 21.19
C GLY A 187 -4.93 8.37 20.24
N ALA A 188 -6.06 8.93 20.65
CA ALA A 188 -7.27 9.04 19.84
C ALA A 188 -7.03 9.82 18.54
N TYR A 189 -6.27 10.92 18.61
CA TYR A 189 -5.84 11.65 17.43
C TYR A 189 -5.00 10.78 16.48
N GLN A 190 -4.10 9.94 17.00
CA GLN A 190 -3.34 9.00 16.16
C GLN A 190 -4.24 7.93 15.53
N ILE A 191 -5.22 7.39 16.26
CA ILE A 191 -6.19 6.42 15.71
C ILE A 191 -6.94 7.05 14.53
N PHE A 192 -7.48 8.25 14.71
CA PHE A 192 -8.17 8.99 13.65
C PHE A 192 -7.26 9.22 12.44
N SER A 193 -6.00 9.58 12.68
CA SER A 193 -5.00 9.78 11.63
C SER A 193 -4.64 8.48 10.89
N ILE A 194 -4.61 7.32 11.57
CA ILE A 194 -4.37 6.00 10.98
C ILE A 194 -5.54 5.59 10.07
N VAL A 195 -6.78 5.77 10.54
CA VAL A 195 -8.00 5.39 9.79
C VAL A 195 -8.11 6.19 8.49
N LEU A 196 -7.74 7.48 8.52
CA LEU A 196 -7.88 8.36 7.36
C LEU A 196 -6.70 8.35 6.37
N LYS A 197 -5.51 7.84 6.72
CA LYS A 197 -4.29 8.04 5.89
C LYS A 197 -3.42 6.79 5.70
N ARG A 198 -2.76 6.72 4.53
CA ARG A 198 -1.90 5.61 4.06
C ARG A 198 -0.52 5.46 4.76
N GLN A 199 -0.05 6.40 5.58
CA GLN A 199 1.23 6.27 6.32
C GLN A 199 1.02 5.87 7.79
N ALA A 200 0.44 4.69 7.98
CA ALA A 200 0.06 4.16 9.29
C ALA A 200 1.25 3.91 10.24
N LYS A 201 2.48 3.68 9.76
CA LYS A 201 3.58 3.17 10.60
C LYS A 201 4.06 4.15 11.68
N SER A 202 4.32 5.41 11.35
CA SER A 202 4.76 6.40 12.36
C SER A 202 3.65 6.70 13.37
N ASN A 203 2.42 6.81 12.89
CA ASN A 203 1.26 7.11 13.72
C ASN A 203 0.97 5.94 14.67
N PHE A 204 1.12 4.70 14.16
CA PHE A 204 1.01 3.47 14.95
C PHE A 204 2.07 3.40 16.05
N TYR A 205 3.35 3.66 15.75
CA TYR A 205 4.38 3.62 16.78
C TYR A 205 4.28 4.77 17.80
N LEU A 206 3.75 5.92 17.39
CA LEU A 206 3.44 7.01 18.32
C LEU A 206 2.27 6.63 19.24
N LEU A 207 1.20 6.06 18.68
CA LEU A 207 0.07 5.50 19.44
C LEU A 207 0.55 4.41 20.42
N LEU A 208 1.41 3.50 19.95
CA LEU A 208 1.98 2.45 20.79
C LEU A 208 2.79 3.07 21.94
N SER A 209 3.56 4.12 21.66
CA SER A 209 4.34 4.82 22.69
C SER A 209 3.46 5.53 23.72
N THR A 210 2.35 6.16 23.31
CA THR A 210 1.43 6.80 24.25
C THR A 210 0.70 5.77 25.12
N LEU A 211 0.27 4.64 24.54
CA LEU A 211 -0.38 3.56 25.29
C LEU A 211 0.59 2.91 26.30
N ILE A 212 1.82 2.59 25.87
CA ILE A 212 2.83 2.02 26.77
C ILE A 212 3.19 3.00 27.89
N PHE A 213 3.28 4.32 27.59
CA PHE A 213 3.51 5.32 28.63
C PHE A 213 2.40 5.33 29.69
N VAL A 214 1.12 5.25 29.27
CA VAL A 214 -0.01 5.15 30.20
C VAL A 214 0.09 3.87 31.04
N MET A 215 0.40 2.72 30.42
CA MET A 215 0.60 1.45 31.13
C MET A 215 1.78 1.49 32.10
N TRP A 216 2.82 2.26 31.79
CA TRP A 216 3.95 2.49 32.70
C TRP A 216 3.55 3.39 33.87
N ARG A 217 2.67 4.38 33.65
CA ARG A 217 2.26 5.34 34.68
C ARG A 217 1.20 4.80 35.63
N LEU A 218 0.21 4.06 35.12
CA LEU A 218 -0.93 3.55 35.89
C LEU A 218 -0.53 2.82 37.20
N PRO A 219 0.43 1.88 37.21
CA PRO A 219 0.87 1.19 38.43
C PRO A 219 1.40 2.11 39.54
N LEU A 220 1.76 3.35 39.22
CA LEU A 220 2.29 4.32 40.18
C LEU A 220 1.21 5.24 40.77
N LEU A 221 -0.02 5.18 40.25
CA LEU A 221 -1.13 6.03 40.65
C LEU A 221 -1.98 5.33 41.71
N ASN A 222 -2.54 6.13 42.62
CA ASN A 222 -3.41 5.62 43.67
C ASN A 222 -4.71 5.03 43.10
N ILE A 223 -5.26 5.68 42.06
CA ILE A 223 -6.51 5.29 41.39
C ILE A 223 -6.51 3.82 40.92
N SER A 224 -5.36 3.30 40.48
CA SER A 224 -5.23 1.94 39.96
C SER A 224 -5.48 0.88 41.01
N TYR A 225 -5.36 1.20 42.29
CA TYR A 225 -5.53 0.23 43.35
C TYR A 225 -6.76 0.50 44.22
N THR A 226 -7.18 1.75 44.33
CA THR A 226 -8.40 2.11 45.05
C THR A 226 -9.65 1.66 44.30
N TYR A 227 -9.62 1.67 42.96
CA TYR A 227 -10.80 1.43 42.13
C TYR A 227 -10.68 0.18 41.24
N THR A 228 -9.63 -0.63 41.38
CA THR A 228 -9.51 -1.91 40.67
C THR A 228 -9.18 -3.04 41.64
N ASP A 229 -9.76 -4.21 41.40
CA ASP A 229 -9.53 -5.42 42.21
C ASP A 229 -8.24 -6.17 41.82
N PHE A 230 -7.35 -5.55 41.04
CA PHE A 230 -6.11 -6.18 40.60
C PHE A 230 -5.05 -6.20 41.71
N SER A 231 -4.31 -7.31 41.79
CA SER A 231 -3.27 -7.50 42.79
C SER A 231 -2.04 -6.61 42.54
N PHE A 232 -1.26 -6.34 43.59
CA PHE A 232 0.03 -5.65 43.49
C PHE A 232 0.95 -6.26 42.45
N PHE A 233 1.10 -7.59 42.47
CA PHE A 233 1.99 -8.30 41.56
C PHE A 233 1.56 -8.17 40.11
N PHE A 234 0.25 -8.05 39.83
CA PHE A 234 -0.24 -7.75 38.49
C PHE A 234 0.26 -6.38 38.02
N TRP A 235 0.04 -5.32 38.81
CA TRP A 235 0.49 -3.97 38.46
C TRP A 235 2.01 -3.86 38.37
N LEU A 236 2.75 -4.63 39.18
CA LEU A 236 4.20 -4.73 39.11
C LEU A 236 4.66 -5.32 37.77
N LYS A 237 4.02 -6.41 37.30
CA LYS A 237 4.28 -7.00 35.98
C LYS A 237 4.02 -5.98 34.87
N VAL A 238 2.89 -5.27 34.93
CA VAL A 238 2.55 -4.21 33.96
C VAL A 238 3.60 -3.10 33.95
N PHE A 239 4.02 -2.63 35.12
CA PHE A 239 5.02 -1.57 35.28
C PHE A 239 6.35 -1.91 34.58
N PHE A 240 6.96 -3.05 34.93
CA PHE A 240 8.27 -3.42 34.38
C PHE A 240 8.20 -3.80 32.90
N THR A 241 7.10 -4.41 32.47
CA THR A 241 6.88 -4.72 31.04
C THR A 241 6.77 -3.42 30.24
N ALA A 242 5.95 -2.47 30.69
CA ALA A 242 5.78 -1.18 30.01
C ALA A 242 7.06 -0.35 30.04
N GLN A 243 7.79 -0.35 31.15
CA GLN A 243 9.11 0.30 31.27
C GLN A 243 10.12 -0.27 30.25
N THR A 244 10.09 -1.59 30.04
CA THR A 244 10.98 -2.25 29.07
C THR A 244 10.61 -1.90 27.62
N LEU A 245 9.30 -1.82 27.32
CA LEU A 245 8.80 -1.57 25.97
C LEU A 245 8.81 -0.09 25.55
N LEU A 246 8.72 0.85 26.48
CA LEU A 246 8.62 2.28 26.18
C LEU A 246 9.79 2.81 25.33
N PRO A 247 11.07 2.50 25.64
CA PRO A 247 12.19 2.90 24.79
C PRO A 247 12.13 2.26 23.40
N VAL A 248 11.64 1.02 23.29
CA VAL A 248 11.50 0.30 22.01
C VAL A 248 10.48 0.99 21.12
N SER A 249 9.32 1.38 21.67
CA SER A 249 8.28 2.06 20.89
C SER A 249 8.73 3.44 20.42
N ILE A 250 9.43 4.21 21.27
CA ILE A 250 9.99 5.53 20.92
C ILE A 250 11.10 5.37 19.86
N PHE A 251 11.93 4.32 19.98
CA PHE A 251 12.95 3.99 18.99
C PHE A 251 12.36 3.68 17.62
N LEU A 252 11.36 2.79 17.57
CA LEU A 252 10.63 2.44 16.35
C LEU A 252 9.91 3.65 15.75
N PHE A 253 9.31 4.49 16.59
CA PHE A 253 8.70 5.75 16.18
C PHE A 253 9.71 6.67 15.50
N SER A 254 10.85 6.95 16.14
CA SER A 254 11.92 7.80 15.60
C SER A 254 12.42 7.30 14.24
N TYR A 255 12.68 5.99 14.12
CA TYR A 255 13.13 5.41 12.86
C TYR A 255 12.07 5.47 11.76
N SER A 256 10.79 5.23 12.11
CA SER A 256 9.68 5.34 11.16
C SER A 256 9.44 6.77 10.71
N LEU A 257 9.57 7.74 11.61
CA LEU A 257 9.43 9.17 11.31
C LEU A 257 10.51 9.63 10.33
N PHE A 258 11.75 9.19 10.52
CA PHE A 258 12.86 9.55 9.63
C PHE A 258 12.99 8.67 8.38
N GLN A 259 12.14 7.66 8.20
CA GLN A 259 12.23 6.63 7.14
C GLN A 259 13.58 5.90 7.11
N THR A 260 14.18 5.70 8.28
CA THR A 260 15.46 4.99 8.38
C THR A 260 15.21 3.50 8.39
N LYS A 261 15.87 2.76 7.49
CA LYS A 261 15.82 1.29 7.50
C LYS A 261 16.56 0.73 8.73
N LEU A 262 15.90 -0.16 9.46
CA LEU A 262 16.52 -0.92 10.57
C LEU A 262 17.54 -1.92 10.02
N LYS A 263 18.79 -1.85 10.48
CA LYS A 263 19.81 -2.86 10.17
C LYS A 263 19.75 -4.00 11.18
N LEU A 264 20.57 -5.04 10.95
CA LEU A 264 20.54 -6.27 11.74
C LEU A 264 20.79 -6.02 13.23
N LYS A 265 21.77 -5.19 13.58
CA LYS A 265 22.12 -4.88 14.99
C LYS A 265 20.95 -4.24 15.75
N GLU A 266 20.26 -3.29 15.12
CA GLU A 266 19.09 -2.64 15.69
C GLU A 266 17.90 -3.61 15.84
N ARG A 267 17.70 -4.52 14.87
CA ARG A 267 16.65 -5.56 14.97
C ARG A 267 16.93 -6.55 16.10
N LEU A 268 18.17 -6.98 16.27
CA LEU A 268 18.58 -7.86 17.36
C LEU A 268 18.37 -7.19 18.72
N LEU A 269 18.68 -5.89 18.83
CA LEU A 269 18.42 -5.12 20.05
C LEU A 269 16.92 -5.05 20.37
N ILE A 270 16.08 -4.76 19.37
CA ILE A 270 14.62 -4.75 19.54
C ILE A 270 14.15 -6.13 20.00
N PHE A 271 14.57 -7.20 19.32
CA PHE A 271 14.19 -8.56 19.67
C PHE A 271 14.60 -8.94 21.10
N PHE A 272 15.83 -8.60 21.49
CA PHE A 272 16.31 -8.79 22.86
C PHE A 272 15.44 -8.07 23.89
N LEU A 273 15.08 -6.80 23.65
CA LEU A 273 14.23 -6.02 24.56
C LEU A 273 12.79 -6.54 24.60
N LEU A 274 12.26 -7.06 23.48
CA LEU A 274 10.96 -7.72 23.46
C LEU A 274 10.97 -9.03 24.27
N CYS A 275 12.05 -9.83 24.17
CA CYS A 275 12.23 -11.03 24.99
C CYS A 275 12.35 -10.67 26.48
N LEU A 276 13.10 -9.60 26.79
CA LEU A 276 13.23 -9.10 28.15
C LEU A 276 11.88 -8.64 28.71
N ALA A 277 11.08 -7.91 27.92
CA ALA A 277 9.74 -7.50 28.30
C ALA A 277 8.81 -8.70 28.51
N PHE A 278 8.94 -9.73 27.68
CA PHE A 278 8.17 -10.98 27.84
C PHE A 278 8.52 -11.69 29.15
N LEU A 279 9.80 -11.77 29.51
CA LEU A 279 10.23 -12.34 30.80
C LEU A 279 9.64 -11.56 31.99
N GLN A 280 9.47 -10.24 31.89
CA GLN A 280 8.89 -9.42 32.96
C GLN A 280 7.42 -9.76 33.29
N THR A 281 6.71 -10.44 32.37
CA THR A 281 5.32 -10.86 32.57
C THR A 281 5.18 -12.11 33.45
N TRP A 282 6.26 -12.88 33.62
CA TRP A 282 6.23 -14.12 34.37
C TRP A 282 6.22 -13.87 35.89
N GLU A 283 5.95 -14.94 36.64
CA GLU A 283 6.01 -14.94 38.10
C GLU A 283 7.44 -15.20 38.52
N ILE A 284 8.11 -14.10 38.85
CA ILE A 284 9.54 -14.07 39.16
C ILE A 284 9.70 -13.38 40.52
N GLU A 285 10.57 -13.93 41.36
CA GLU A 285 10.97 -13.33 42.63
C GLU A 285 11.55 -11.92 42.43
N ILE A 286 11.37 -11.07 43.45
CA ILE A 286 11.79 -9.66 43.44
C ILE A 286 13.30 -9.50 43.12
N PRO A 287 14.24 -10.28 43.68
CA PRO A 287 15.67 -10.13 43.38
C PRO A 287 16.00 -10.35 41.90
N THR A 288 15.41 -11.38 41.28
CA THR A 288 15.60 -11.67 39.85
C THR A 288 15.00 -10.58 38.98
N ARG A 289 13.86 -10.00 39.38
CA ARG A 289 13.25 -8.86 38.69
C ARG A 289 14.16 -7.63 38.71
N ILE A 290 14.86 -7.37 39.82
CA ILE A 290 15.85 -6.30 39.95
C ILE A 290 17.05 -6.56 39.03
N LEU A 291 17.52 -7.81 38.90
CA LEU A 291 18.58 -8.16 37.95
C LEU A 291 18.17 -7.83 36.51
N LEU A 292 16.96 -8.22 36.10
CA LEU A 292 16.43 -7.90 34.78
C LEU A 292 16.33 -6.38 34.56
N LEU A 293 15.98 -5.61 35.59
CA LEU A 293 15.99 -4.14 35.54
C LEU A 293 17.40 -3.58 35.28
N ARG A 294 18.44 -4.12 35.93
CA ARG A 294 19.82 -3.70 35.67
C ARG A 294 20.26 -4.00 34.24
N ILE A 295 19.91 -5.17 33.72
CA ILE A 295 20.18 -5.54 32.32
C ILE A 295 19.47 -4.56 31.36
N TRP A 296 18.22 -4.18 31.68
CA TRP A 296 17.48 -3.18 30.93
C TRP A 296 18.14 -1.80 30.97
N GLU A 297 18.64 -1.33 32.13
CA GLU A 297 19.33 -0.04 32.26
C GLU A 297 20.55 0.07 31.33
N PHE A 298 21.39 -0.98 31.25
CA PHE A 298 22.51 -1.02 30.31
C PHE A 298 22.04 -1.00 28.84
N SER A 299 20.95 -1.71 28.56
CA SER A 299 20.36 -1.77 27.21
C SER A 299 19.76 -0.42 26.79
N LEU A 300 19.25 0.38 27.74
CA LEU A 300 18.72 1.71 27.49
C LEU A 300 19.79 2.66 26.93
N ILE A 301 21.03 2.59 27.41
CA ILE A 301 22.15 3.39 26.90
C ILE A 301 22.36 3.14 25.40
N ILE A 302 22.28 1.86 25.00
CA ILE A 302 22.43 1.45 23.59
C ILE A 302 21.25 1.98 22.75
N VAL A 303 20.02 1.88 23.25
CA VAL A 303 18.83 2.43 22.57
C VAL A 303 18.95 3.94 22.38
N VAL A 304 19.28 4.68 23.44
CA VAL A 304 19.46 6.14 23.40
C VAL A 304 20.55 6.52 22.40
N PHE A 305 21.67 5.81 22.36
CA PHE A 305 22.72 6.02 21.36
C PHE A 305 22.18 5.92 19.92
N PHE A 306 21.39 4.88 19.61
CA PHE A 306 20.80 4.75 18.27
C PHE A 306 19.75 5.83 17.97
N ILE A 307 18.94 6.24 18.96
CA ILE A 307 18.00 7.35 18.81
C ILE A 307 18.76 8.65 18.48
N ILE A 308 19.77 9.01 19.27
CA ILE A 308 20.59 10.21 19.05
C ILE A 308 21.23 10.17 17.66
N ARG A 309 21.84 9.03 17.29
CA ARG A 309 22.41 8.83 15.95
C ARG A 309 21.37 9.06 14.85
N GLY A 310 20.15 8.56 15.02
CA GLY A 310 19.04 8.76 14.09
C GLY A 310 18.66 10.23 13.95
N VAL A 311 18.49 10.93 15.08
CA VAL A 311 18.16 12.36 15.14
C VAL A 311 19.27 13.21 14.49
N VAL A 312 20.54 12.97 14.82
CA VAL A 312 21.68 13.70 14.24
C VAL A 312 21.74 13.50 12.72
N ARG A 313 21.52 12.27 12.24
CA ARG A 313 21.48 12.00 10.79
C ARG A 313 20.32 12.76 10.11
N ALA A 314 19.15 12.79 10.73
CA ALA A 314 18.00 13.51 10.22
C ALA A 314 18.23 15.04 10.23
N ALA A 315 18.83 15.58 11.28
CA ALA A 315 19.22 16.99 11.39
C ALA A 315 20.24 17.38 10.31
N LYS A 316 21.26 16.55 10.07
CA LYS A 316 22.23 16.75 8.96
C LYS A 316 21.54 16.74 7.59
N ALA A 317 20.49 15.94 7.43
CA ALA A 317 19.65 15.93 6.23
C ALA A 317 18.63 17.08 6.18
N LYS A 318 18.73 18.08 7.08
CA LYS A 318 17.84 19.25 7.18
C LYS A 318 16.36 18.87 7.31
N LYS A 319 16.06 17.75 7.96
CA LYS A 319 14.70 17.31 8.27
C LYS A 319 14.15 18.10 9.46
N ALA A 320 13.08 18.85 9.26
CA ALA A 320 12.45 19.67 10.31
C ALA A 320 11.99 18.82 11.51
N GLU A 321 11.59 17.58 11.25
CA GLU A 321 11.15 16.59 12.24
C GLU A 321 12.20 16.32 13.32
N ALA A 322 13.49 16.43 12.98
CA ALA A 322 14.58 16.19 13.92
C ALA A 322 14.62 17.25 15.04
N TYR A 323 14.30 18.52 14.73
CA TYR A 323 14.28 19.60 15.70
C TYR A 323 13.18 19.40 16.74
N PHE A 324 11.98 18.99 16.31
CA PHE A 324 10.87 18.70 17.23
C PHE A 324 11.21 17.58 18.22
N LEU A 325 11.83 16.49 17.75
CA LEU A 325 12.26 15.40 18.64
C LEU A 325 13.38 15.85 19.58
N THR A 326 14.31 16.66 19.10
CA THR A 326 15.44 17.16 19.91
C THR A 326 14.93 17.98 21.10
N ILE A 327 13.98 18.89 20.87
CA ILE A 327 13.35 19.68 21.93
C ILE A 327 12.64 18.76 22.94
N GLY A 328 11.88 17.78 22.47
CA GLY A 328 11.20 16.81 23.34
C GLY A 328 12.17 16.01 24.21
N PHE A 329 13.27 15.51 23.64
CA PHE A 329 14.29 14.79 24.40
C PHE A 329 15.01 15.69 25.43
N ILE A 330 15.28 16.95 25.10
CA ILE A 330 15.85 17.91 26.05
C ILE A 330 14.91 18.10 27.25
N CYS A 331 13.60 18.25 27.03
CA CYS A 331 12.62 18.36 28.11
C CYS A 331 12.61 17.11 29.01
N ILE A 332 12.74 15.91 28.45
CA ILE A 332 12.86 14.66 29.23
C ILE A 332 14.15 14.66 30.05
N CYS A 333 15.28 15.06 29.48
CA CYS A 333 16.55 15.12 30.20
C CYS A 333 16.49 16.11 31.38
N ILE A 334 15.92 17.29 31.16
CA ILE A 334 15.73 18.31 32.21
C ILE A 334 14.83 17.76 33.32
N GLY A 335 13.67 17.18 32.97
CA GLY A 335 12.74 16.58 33.92
C GLY A 335 13.39 15.47 34.76
N THR A 336 14.09 14.55 34.09
CA THR A 336 14.81 13.44 34.76
C THR A 336 15.89 13.95 35.71
N THR A 337 16.66 14.96 35.30
CA THR A 337 17.73 15.53 36.12
C THR A 337 17.17 16.17 37.39
N ILE A 338 16.08 16.94 37.27
CA ILE A 338 15.41 17.57 38.40
C ILE A 338 14.82 16.50 39.33
N ASP A 339 14.13 15.48 38.77
CA ASP A 339 13.57 14.39 39.57
C ASP A 339 14.64 13.66 40.38
N ILE A 340 15.80 13.34 39.77
CA ILE A 340 16.92 12.69 40.47
C ILE A 340 17.46 13.59 41.60
N ILE A 341 17.66 14.89 41.33
CA ILE A 341 18.18 15.82 42.34
C ILE A 341 17.22 15.91 43.54
N ILE A 342 15.91 16.02 43.28
CA ILE A 342 14.91 16.15 44.35
C ILE A 342 14.76 14.83 45.12
N ASP A 343 14.82 13.69 44.45
CA ASP A 343 14.76 12.38 45.09
C ASP A 343 15.97 12.16 46.01
N VAL A 344 17.18 12.49 45.54
CA VAL A 344 18.41 12.37 46.34
C VAL A 344 18.45 13.36 47.51
N THR A 345 18.03 14.61 47.31
CA THR A 345 18.14 15.67 48.34
C THR A 345 17.02 15.63 49.36
N SER A 346 15.80 15.33 48.92
CA SER A 346 14.58 15.47 49.74
C SER A 346 13.89 14.14 50.02
N GLY A 347 14.29 13.03 49.36
CA GLY A 347 13.59 11.76 49.42
C GLY A 347 12.18 11.80 48.81
N LYS A 348 11.88 12.85 48.04
CA LYS A 348 10.56 13.13 47.46
C LYS A 348 10.62 12.99 45.95
N ASN A 349 9.55 12.47 45.36
CA ASN A 349 9.43 12.34 43.91
C ASN A 349 8.30 13.23 43.38
N ILE A 350 8.62 14.19 42.53
CA ILE A 350 7.67 15.16 41.93
C ILE A 350 7.20 14.69 40.53
N TYR A 351 7.83 13.65 39.98
CA TYR A 351 7.53 13.07 38.68
C TYR A 351 7.54 14.09 37.52
N LEU A 352 8.45 15.06 37.50
CA LEU A 352 8.53 16.08 36.46
C LEU A 352 8.83 15.48 35.07
N THR A 353 9.50 14.33 35.02
CA THR A 353 9.81 13.57 33.79
C THR A 353 8.56 13.29 32.94
N GLN A 354 7.39 13.09 33.56
CA GLN A 354 6.14 12.80 32.83
C GLN A 354 5.72 13.94 31.90
N TYR A 355 5.99 15.20 32.29
CA TYR A 355 5.71 16.37 31.45
C TYR A 355 6.67 16.46 30.27
N GLY A 356 7.92 16.03 30.44
CA GLY A 356 8.88 15.90 29.34
C GLY A 356 8.39 14.91 28.28
N PHE A 357 7.86 13.76 28.71
CA PHE A 357 7.24 12.79 27.81
C PHE A 357 5.99 13.36 27.12
N LEU A 358 5.13 14.08 27.84
CA LEU A 358 3.95 14.73 27.25
C LEU A 358 4.37 15.70 26.12
N ILE A 359 5.34 16.57 26.39
CA ILE A 359 5.89 17.51 25.41
C ILE A 359 6.46 16.75 24.20
N LEU A 360 7.25 15.69 24.42
CA LEU A 360 7.77 14.86 23.33
C LEU A 360 6.64 14.30 22.46
N MET A 361 5.56 13.77 23.06
CA MET A 361 4.45 13.17 22.31
C MET A 361 3.67 14.21 21.48
N ILE A 362 3.46 15.40 22.03
CA ILE A 362 2.81 16.51 21.30
C ILE A 362 3.69 16.97 20.13
N LEU A 363 4.97 17.24 20.38
CA LEU A 363 5.91 17.67 19.35
C LEU A 363 6.09 16.59 18.26
N SER A 364 6.02 15.32 18.65
CA SER A 364 6.00 14.19 17.71
C SER A 364 4.76 14.19 16.83
N GLY A 365 3.57 14.46 17.38
CA GLY A 365 2.33 14.63 16.60
C GLY A 365 2.39 15.83 15.64
N VAL A 366 3.00 16.94 16.06
CA VAL A 366 3.25 18.11 15.21
C VAL A 366 4.23 17.78 14.10
N ALA A 367 5.32 17.06 14.39
CA ALA A 367 6.31 16.64 13.39
C ALA A 367 5.69 15.77 12.29
N ILE A 368 4.84 14.81 12.67
CA ILE A 368 4.05 14.00 11.73
C ILE A 368 3.16 14.89 10.86
N SER A 369 2.43 15.82 11.47
CA SER A 369 1.49 16.71 10.78
C SER A 369 2.19 17.63 9.78
N TYR A 370 3.33 18.22 10.17
CA TYR A 370 4.17 19.04 9.31
C TYR A 370 4.67 18.26 8.09
N ARG A 371 5.17 17.04 8.32
CA ARG A 371 5.64 16.16 7.26
C ARG A 371 4.53 15.79 6.29
N HIS A 372 3.32 15.54 6.79
CA HIS A 372 2.16 15.27 5.94
C HIS A 372 1.83 16.45 5.04
N ALA A 373 1.75 17.66 5.60
CA ALA A 373 1.47 18.87 4.83
C ALA A 373 2.52 19.09 3.72
N LYS A 374 3.81 18.84 4.03
CA LYS A 374 4.89 18.94 3.04
C LYS A 374 4.74 17.90 1.92
N ASN A 375 4.55 16.62 2.26
CA ASN A 375 4.42 15.55 1.28
C ASN A 375 3.18 15.73 0.38
N GLU A 376 2.07 16.20 0.94
CA GLU A 376 0.83 16.46 0.19
C GLU A 376 1.02 17.59 -0.83
N LYS A 377 1.74 18.65 -0.45
CA LYS A 377 2.11 19.74 -1.36
C LYS A 377 3.03 19.26 -2.49
N GLU A 378 4.06 18.50 -2.18
CA GLU A 378 4.99 17.93 -3.18
C GLU A 378 4.25 16.99 -4.15
N LEU A 379 3.35 16.14 -3.62
CA LEU A 379 2.57 15.23 -4.44
C LEU A 379 1.61 15.97 -5.38
N SER A 380 0.92 17.01 -4.88
CA SER A 380 0.00 17.82 -5.69
C SER A 380 0.71 18.55 -6.84
N ILE A 381 1.94 19.03 -6.61
CA ILE A 381 2.76 19.65 -7.66
C ILE A 381 3.15 18.60 -8.71
N LEU A 382 3.61 17.43 -8.27
CA LEU A 382 4.03 16.35 -9.16
C LEU A 382 2.86 15.80 -10.00
N THR A 383 1.67 15.63 -9.41
CA THR A 383 0.48 15.17 -10.15
C THR A 383 0.07 16.18 -11.20
N LYS A 384 0.13 17.48 -10.89
CA LYS A 384 -0.18 18.54 -11.84
C LYS A 384 0.83 18.59 -13.01
N ASP A 385 2.13 18.42 -12.74
CA ASP A 385 3.16 18.31 -13.80
C ASP A 385 2.92 17.09 -14.69
N LEU A 386 2.60 15.95 -14.09
CA LEU A 386 2.30 14.72 -14.81
C LEU A 386 1.08 14.86 -15.72
N GLU A 387 -0.01 15.45 -15.21
CA GLU A 387 -1.23 15.69 -16.00
C GLU A 387 -0.97 16.58 -17.22
N ILE A 388 -0.16 17.64 -17.06
CA ILE A 388 0.24 18.52 -18.17
C ILE A 388 1.02 17.71 -19.22
N ARG A 389 2.05 16.95 -18.79
CA ARG A 389 2.88 16.16 -19.72
C ARG A 389 2.09 15.08 -20.45
N VAL A 390 1.16 14.41 -19.77
CA VAL A 390 0.28 13.41 -20.40
C VAL A 390 -0.62 14.09 -21.44
N ARG A 391 -1.17 15.26 -21.13
CA ARG A 391 -1.99 16.03 -22.07
C ARG A 391 -1.21 16.44 -23.31
N GLU A 392 0.00 16.98 -23.14
CA GLU A 392 0.89 17.36 -24.25
C GLU A 392 1.19 16.17 -25.16
N ARG A 393 1.58 15.02 -24.58
CA ARG A 393 1.85 13.80 -25.36
C ARG A 393 0.62 13.24 -26.05
N THR A 394 -0.56 13.36 -25.44
CA THR A 394 -1.81 12.92 -26.06
C THR A 394 -2.18 13.78 -27.26
N ILE A 395 -1.92 15.09 -27.21
CA ILE A 395 -2.12 15.99 -28.35
C ILE A 395 -1.13 15.66 -29.47
N GLU A 396 0.16 15.53 -29.16
CA GLU A 396 1.20 15.18 -30.16
C GLU A 396 0.92 13.85 -30.87
N LEU A 397 0.46 12.84 -30.12
CA LEU A 397 0.07 11.54 -30.69
C LEU A 397 -1.15 11.64 -31.60
N ARG A 398 -2.13 12.48 -31.26
CA ARG A 398 -3.30 12.70 -32.10
C ARG A 398 -2.93 13.38 -33.40
N GLU A 399 -2.09 14.42 -33.35
CA GLU A 399 -1.60 15.11 -34.55
C GLU A 399 -0.86 14.12 -35.47
N LYS A 400 0.09 13.34 -34.93
CA LYS A 400 0.81 12.33 -35.72
C LYS A 400 -0.08 11.24 -36.31
N ASN A 401 -1.11 10.80 -35.57
CA ASN A 401 -2.06 9.83 -36.10
C ASN A 401 -2.91 10.43 -37.22
N GLN A 402 -3.33 11.69 -37.11
CA GLN A 402 -4.05 12.38 -38.17
C GLN A 402 -3.20 12.52 -39.43
N ASP A 403 -1.93 12.88 -39.30
CA ASP A 403 -1.00 12.96 -40.43
C ASP A 403 -0.84 11.59 -41.11
N LEU A 404 -0.67 10.50 -40.33
CA LEU A 404 -0.58 9.14 -40.86
C LEU A 404 -1.88 8.68 -41.56
N GLU A 405 -3.05 8.98 -40.99
CA GLU A 405 -4.34 8.69 -41.61
C GLU A 405 -4.50 9.41 -42.94
N GLN A 406 -4.04 10.67 -43.02
CA GLN A 406 -4.07 11.45 -44.25
C GLN A 406 -3.11 10.88 -45.30
N ASP A 407 -1.89 10.50 -44.93
CA ASP A 407 -0.93 9.85 -45.83
C ASP A 407 -1.47 8.52 -46.38
N LEU A 408 -2.10 7.70 -45.54
CA LEU A 408 -2.72 6.45 -45.96
C LEU A 408 -3.92 6.66 -46.90
N PHE A 409 -4.72 7.71 -46.66
CA PHE A 409 -5.80 8.08 -47.56
C PHE A 409 -5.27 8.49 -48.95
N PHE A 410 -4.19 9.27 -49.02
CA PHE A 410 -3.57 9.61 -50.30
C PHE A 410 -3.00 8.38 -51.02
N ALA A 411 -2.35 7.47 -50.28
CA ALA A 411 -1.84 6.21 -50.85
C ALA A 411 -2.98 5.34 -51.43
N SER A 412 -4.12 5.26 -50.73
CA SER A 412 -5.33 4.57 -51.21
C SER A 412 -5.82 5.13 -52.54
N GLN A 413 -5.92 6.47 -52.64
CA GLN A 413 -6.33 7.11 -53.89
C GLN A 413 -5.37 6.80 -55.03
N LEU A 414 -4.06 6.87 -54.79
CA LEU A 414 -3.05 6.55 -55.80
C LEU A 414 -3.18 5.10 -56.30
N GLN A 415 -3.36 4.14 -55.39
CA GLN A 415 -3.56 2.74 -55.76
C GLN A 415 -4.83 2.56 -56.61
N SER A 416 -5.93 3.24 -56.28
CA SER A 416 -7.18 3.13 -57.05
C SER A 416 -7.02 3.59 -58.50
N TYR A 417 -6.11 4.53 -58.79
CA TYR A 417 -5.80 4.95 -60.16
C TYR A 417 -4.99 3.91 -60.94
N LEU A 418 -4.36 2.96 -60.26
CA LEU A 418 -3.64 1.86 -60.91
C LEU A 418 -4.59 0.75 -61.36
N LEU A 419 -5.81 0.64 -60.83
CA LEU A 419 -6.74 -0.39 -61.27
C LEU A 419 -7.46 0.04 -62.57
N PRO A 420 -7.72 -0.88 -63.52
CA PRO A 420 -8.49 -0.58 -64.72
C PRO A 420 -9.88 -0.01 -64.40
N LYS A 421 -10.24 1.10 -65.04
CA LYS A 421 -11.55 1.76 -64.87
C LYS A 421 -12.58 1.36 -65.93
N GLU A 422 -12.12 0.97 -67.11
CA GLU A 422 -12.97 0.64 -68.27
C GLU A 422 -12.87 -0.85 -68.57
N HIS A 423 -14.02 -1.50 -68.74
CA HIS A 423 -14.10 -2.91 -69.14
C HIS A 423 -13.46 -3.12 -70.53
N PRO A 424 -12.81 -4.28 -70.77
CA PRO A 424 -12.26 -4.59 -72.09
C PRO A 424 -13.39 -4.73 -73.12
N ASN A 425 -13.12 -4.28 -74.34
CA ASN A 425 -14.00 -4.30 -75.50
C ASN A 425 -13.54 -5.35 -76.53
N THR A 426 -13.37 -6.59 -76.08
CA THR A 426 -13.01 -7.73 -76.94
C THR A 426 -14.27 -8.40 -77.48
N VAL A 427 -14.27 -8.73 -78.78
CA VAL A 427 -15.44 -9.31 -79.46
C VAL A 427 -15.86 -10.63 -78.80
N GLY A 428 -17.15 -10.74 -78.44
CA GLY A 428 -17.75 -11.95 -77.89
C GLY A 428 -17.43 -12.22 -76.41
N ILE A 429 -16.80 -11.26 -75.71
CA ILE A 429 -16.36 -11.42 -74.32
C ILE A 429 -16.92 -10.29 -73.45
N ARG A 430 -17.50 -10.64 -72.30
CA ARG A 430 -17.92 -9.67 -71.28
C ARG A 430 -17.18 -9.93 -69.98
N VAL A 431 -16.52 -8.90 -69.45
CA VAL A 431 -15.78 -8.98 -68.18
C VAL A 431 -16.46 -8.12 -67.12
N HIS A 432 -16.55 -8.65 -65.90
CA HIS A 432 -17.04 -7.92 -64.73
C HIS A 432 -16.14 -8.18 -63.53
N THR A 433 -15.69 -7.13 -62.87
CA THR A 433 -14.70 -7.20 -61.79
C THR A 433 -15.26 -6.67 -60.48
N THR A 434 -14.72 -7.18 -59.38
CA THR A 434 -14.99 -6.72 -58.02
C THR A 434 -13.66 -6.69 -57.27
N TYR A 435 -13.41 -5.58 -56.58
CA TYR A 435 -12.24 -5.35 -55.73
C TYR A 435 -12.71 -4.71 -54.43
N LEU A 436 -12.42 -5.36 -53.31
CA LEU A 436 -12.79 -4.91 -51.98
C LEU A 436 -11.56 -5.04 -51.06
N PRO A 437 -10.84 -3.93 -50.80
CA PRO A 437 -9.64 -3.99 -50.00
C PRO A 437 -9.94 -4.16 -48.51
N MET A 438 -9.07 -4.88 -47.79
CA MET A 438 -9.10 -5.10 -46.34
C MET A 438 -8.92 -3.80 -45.56
N LYS A 439 -8.00 -2.95 -46.03
CA LYS A 439 -7.64 -1.66 -45.43
C LYS A 439 -7.73 -0.56 -46.48
N GLN A 440 -7.25 0.63 -46.14
CA GLN A 440 -7.15 1.74 -47.10
C GLN A 440 -6.31 1.37 -48.34
N VAL A 441 -5.32 0.48 -48.21
CA VAL A 441 -4.42 0.08 -49.32
C VAL A 441 -4.17 -1.44 -49.26
N GLY A 442 -4.28 -2.11 -50.41
CA GLY A 442 -4.23 -3.58 -50.54
C GLY A 442 -2.99 -4.13 -51.27
N GLY A 443 -2.76 -5.44 -51.21
CA GLY A 443 -1.78 -6.18 -52.01
C GLY A 443 -2.34 -6.71 -53.33
N ASP A 444 -3.66 -6.93 -53.40
CA ASP A 444 -4.34 -7.44 -54.58
C ASP A 444 -4.23 -6.49 -55.80
N LEU A 445 -4.12 -7.08 -56.99
CA LEU A 445 -4.05 -6.41 -58.27
C LEU A 445 -4.82 -7.20 -59.33
N TYR A 446 -5.48 -6.48 -60.22
CA TYR A 446 -5.88 -7.04 -61.52
C TYR A 446 -5.61 -6.05 -62.64
N ASP A 447 -5.36 -6.57 -63.84
CA ASP A 447 -5.16 -5.77 -65.04
C ASP A 447 -5.54 -6.55 -66.31
N TRP A 448 -5.77 -5.84 -67.41
CA TRP A 448 -5.96 -6.43 -68.74
C TRP A 448 -5.36 -5.62 -69.86
N VAL A 449 -4.97 -6.33 -70.93
CA VAL A 449 -4.42 -5.76 -72.16
C VAL A 449 -5.13 -6.38 -73.35
N GLU A 450 -5.77 -5.53 -74.16
CA GLU A 450 -6.24 -5.91 -75.49
C GLU A 450 -5.03 -5.97 -76.43
N LEU A 451 -4.67 -7.18 -76.88
CA LEU A 451 -3.57 -7.38 -77.83
C LEU A 451 -4.02 -7.03 -79.25
N ASP A 452 -5.30 -7.29 -79.55
CA ASP A 452 -6.05 -6.87 -80.72
C ASP A 452 -7.56 -7.04 -80.46
N GLU A 453 -8.41 -6.84 -81.47
CA GLU A 453 -9.88 -6.93 -81.37
C GLU A 453 -10.41 -8.29 -80.85
N ASN A 454 -9.61 -9.36 -80.98
CA ASN A 454 -10.01 -10.74 -80.68
C ASN A 454 -9.18 -11.38 -79.56
N ARG A 455 -8.07 -10.76 -79.15
CA ARG A 455 -7.17 -11.29 -78.13
C ARG A 455 -7.11 -10.41 -76.88
N LEU A 456 -7.50 -10.99 -75.75
CA LEU A 456 -7.51 -10.34 -74.45
C LEU A 456 -6.57 -11.07 -73.49
N LEU A 457 -5.61 -10.35 -72.92
CA LEU A 457 -4.75 -10.85 -71.85
C LEU A 457 -5.22 -10.29 -70.51
N LEU A 458 -5.34 -11.15 -69.50
CA LEU A 458 -5.81 -10.83 -68.15
C LEU A 458 -4.76 -11.23 -67.13
N LEU A 459 -4.64 -10.44 -66.08
CA LEU A 459 -3.85 -10.73 -64.90
C LEU A 459 -4.70 -10.53 -63.65
N ILE A 460 -4.62 -11.48 -62.74
CA ILE A 460 -4.95 -11.32 -61.33
C ILE A 460 -3.72 -11.69 -60.51
N ALA A 461 -3.40 -10.91 -59.51
CA ALA A 461 -2.24 -11.15 -58.65
C ALA A 461 -2.53 -10.70 -57.22
N ASP A 462 -1.89 -11.37 -56.29
CA ASP A 462 -1.90 -11.03 -54.88
C ASP A 462 -0.44 -10.95 -54.37
N VAL A 463 -0.16 -9.93 -53.57
CA VAL A 463 1.12 -9.70 -52.94
C VAL A 463 0.99 -9.97 -51.45
N ALA A 464 1.70 -11.00 -50.97
CA ALA A 464 1.69 -11.37 -49.56
C ALA A 464 2.05 -10.19 -48.64
N GLY A 465 1.11 -9.85 -47.75
CA GLY A 465 1.21 -8.72 -46.83
C GLY A 465 0.09 -7.71 -47.07
N HIS A 466 0.03 -6.66 -46.24
CA HIS A 466 -1.04 -5.65 -46.34
C HIS A 466 -0.52 -4.23 -46.15
N GLY A 467 -1.29 -3.24 -46.61
CA GLY A 467 -0.96 -1.82 -46.45
C GLY A 467 0.07 -1.32 -47.47
N VAL A 468 0.71 -0.19 -47.15
CA VAL A 468 1.53 0.58 -48.10
C VAL A 468 2.63 -0.25 -48.80
N PRO A 469 3.40 -1.11 -48.12
CA PRO A 469 4.47 -1.86 -48.81
C PRO A 469 3.94 -2.87 -49.84
N ALA A 470 2.85 -3.58 -49.53
CA ALA A 470 2.23 -4.54 -50.46
C ALA A 470 1.68 -3.83 -51.70
N ALA A 471 1.07 -2.65 -51.51
CA ALA A 471 0.57 -1.82 -52.59
C ALA A 471 1.67 -1.30 -53.55
N PHE A 472 2.84 -0.95 -53.01
CA PHE A 472 3.99 -0.58 -53.84
C PHE A 472 4.48 -1.75 -54.70
N VAL A 473 4.54 -2.95 -54.14
CA VAL A 473 4.92 -4.15 -54.90
C VAL A 473 3.84 -4.49 -55.94
N SER A 474 2.56 -4.38 -55.61
CA SER A 474 1.43 -4.51 -56.54
C SER A 474 1.57 -3.53 -57.72
N SER A 475 2.01 -2.30 -57.46
CA SER A 475 2.32 -1.31 -58.51
C SER A 475 3.47 -1.78 -59.43
N MET A 476 4.52 -2.38 -58.87
CA MET A 476 5.63 -2.96 -59.65
C MET A 476 5.16 -4.14 -60.51
N VAL A 477 4.30 -5.01 -59.97
CA VAL A 477 3.68 -6.13 -60.70
C VAL A 477 2.90 -5.60 -61.91
N LYS A 478 2.10 -4.54 -61.74
CA LYS A 478 1.35 -3.91 -62.84
C LYS A 478 2.27 -3.41 -63.95
N VAL A 479 3.32 -2.66 -63.59
CA VAL A 479 4.29 -2.14 -64.57
C VAL A 479 4.96 -3.29 -65.30
N GLN A 480 5.40 -4.33 -64.58
CA GLN A 480 6.07 -5.46 -65.18
C GLN A 480 5.15 -6.30 -66.05
N PHE A 481 3.87 -6.45 -65.68
CA PHE A 481 2.87 -7.10 -66.49
C PHE A 481 2.73 -6.40 -67.84
N ARG A 482 2.51 -5.09 -67.84
CA ARG A 482 2.39 -4.26 -69.05
C ARG A 482 3.65 -4.29 -69.91
N GLU A 483 4.83 -4.37 -69.32
CA GLU A 483 6.07 -4.52 -70.08
C GLU A 483 6.18 -5.92 -70.71
N SER A 484 5.78 -6.94 -69.95
CA SER A 484 5.83 -8.33 -70.37
C SER A 484 4.83 -8.66 -71.48
N THR A 485 3.87 -7.77 -71.81
CA THR A 485 2.90 -8.00 -72.91
C THR A 485 3.40 -7.61 -74.30
N LYS A 486 4.56 -6.95 -74.45
CA LYS A 486 4.98 -6.36 -75.73
C LYS A 486 5.42 -7.36 -76.82
N ASN A 487 5.72 -8.62 -76.48
CA ASN A 487 6.19 -9.66 -77.43
C ASN A 487 5.81 -11.07 -76.96
N ILE A 488 4.51 -11.39 -76.87
CA ILE A 488 4.06 -12.67 -76.28
C ILE A 488 3.21 -13.51 -77.22
N ASN A 489 3.36 -14.83 -77.06
CA ASN A 489 2.53 -15.85 -77.70
C ASN A 489 1.67 -16.60 -76.68
N SER A 490 2.09 -16.65 -75.41
CA SER A 490 1.45 -17.45 -74.36
C SER A 490 1.42 -16.76 -72.99
N PRO A 491 0.41 -17.00 -72.13
CA PRO A 491 0.34 -16.45 -70.77
C PRO A 491 1.48 -16.93 -69.86
N LYS A 492 2.06 -18.11 -70.11
CA LYS A 492 3.27 -18.58 -69.43
C LYS A 492 4.45 -17.63 -69.66
N ASP A 493 4.68 -17.19 -70.90
CA ASP A 493 5.80 -16.31 -71.24
C ASP A 493 5.74 -15.02 -70.41
N VAL A 494 4.53 -14.52 -70.17
CA VAL A 494 4.27 -13.35 -69.33
C VAL A 494 4.73 -13.60 -67.89
N LEU A 495 4.30 -14.72 -67.29
CA LEU A 495 4.67 -15.07 -65.91
C LEU A 495 6.18 -15.34 -65.77
N GLU A 496 6.83 -15.92 -66.79
CA GLU A 496 8.28 -16.14 -66.80
C GLU A 496 9.05 -14.82 -66.84
N HIS A 497 8.67 -13.88 -67.71
CA HIS A 497 9.26 -12.55 -67.77
C HIS A 497 9.03 -11.75 -66.48
N MET A 498 7.81 -11.81 -65.92
CA MET A 498 7.49 -11.19 -64.64
C MET A 498 8.35 -11.78 -63.51
N ASN A 499 8.51 -13.11 -63.47
CA ASN A 499 9.33 -13.77 -62.47
C ASN A 499 10.80 -13.34 -62.56
N GLN A 500 11.39 -13.34 -63.76
CA GLN A 500 12.78 -12.92 -63.96
C GLN A 500 13.01 -11.47 -63.50
N ALA A 501 12.11 -10.56 -63.85
CA ALA A 501 12.25 -9.15 -63.52
C ALA A 501 12.00 -8.85 -62.03
N LEU A 502 11.03 -9.52 -61.40
CA LEU A 502 10.63 -9.22 -60.03
C LEU A 502 11.47 -9.94 -58.97
N THR A 503 12.07 -11.10 -59.28
CA THR A 503 12.81 -11.91 -58.29
C THR A 503 13.89 -11.13 -57.54
N SER A 504 14.65 -10.28 -58.23
CA SER A 504 15.70 -9.47 -57.60
C SER A 504 15.17 -8.26 -56.81
N LEU A 505 13.95 -7.80 -57.13
CA LEU A 505 13.32 -6.62 -56.54
C LEU A 505 12.48 -6.95 -55.30
N VAL A 506 11.89 -8.15 -55.25
CA VAL A 506 10.89 -8.53 -54.23
C VAL A 506 11.37 -9.61 -53.27
N SER A 507 12.67 -9.70 -52.99
CA SER A 507 13.33 -10.76 -52.17
C SER A 507 12.72 -11.12 -50.81
N ARG A 508 11.74 -10.34 -50.30
CA ARG A 508 11.01 -10.58 -49.04
C ARG A 508 9.48 -10.66 -49.19
N TYR A 509 8.94 -10.47 -50.40
CA TYR A 509 7.52 -10.57 -50.70
C TYR A 509 7.28 -11.76 -51.61
N PHE A 510 6.18 -12.46 -51.37
CA PHE A 510 5.70 -13.52 -52.24
C PHE A 510 4.57 -12.96 -53.09
N ILE A 511 4.61 -13.23 -54.39
CA ILE A 511 3.59 -12.77 -55.31
C ILE A 511 2.94 -14.00 -55.92
N THR A 512 1.63 -14.12 -55.74
CA THR A 512 0.83 -15.10 -56.46
C THR A 512 0.21 -14.41 -57.67
N ALA A 513 0.14 -15.08 -58.82
CA ALA A 513 -0.47 -14.50 -60.02
C ALA A 513 -1.12 -15.56 -60.92
N CYS A 514 -2.23 -15.22 -61.55
CA CYS A 514 -2.81 -15.99 -62.64
C CYS A 514 -2.97 -15.10 -63.88
N CYS A 515 -2.47 -15.59 -65.01
CA CYS A 515 -2.49 -14.90 -66.29
C CYS A 515 -3.30 -15.72 -67.29
N ALA A 516 -4.24 -15.10 -68.00
CA ALA A 516 -5.10 -15.76 -68.98
C ALA A 516 -5.13 -15.02 -70.31
N LEU A 517 -4.93 -15.74 -71.42
CA LEU A 517 -5.07 -15.27 -72.79
C LEU A 517 -6.35 -15.86 -73.40
N ILE A 518 -7.25 -14.98 -73.79
CA ILE A 518 -8.47 -15.30 -74.51
C ILE A 518 -8.26 -14.96 -75.97
N ASP A 519 -8.56 -15.90 -76.86
CA ASP A 519 -8.55 -15.72 -78.31
C ASP A 519 -9.93 -16.08 -78.87
N SER A 520 -10.73 -15.05 -79.15
CA SER A 520 -12.10 -15.20 -79.68
C SER A 520 -12.13 -15.79 -81.09
N ASN A 521 -11.08 -15.61 -81.89
CA ASN A 521 -11.00 -16.19 -83.23
C ASN A 521 -10.76 -17.70 -83.17
N LYS A 522 -9.80 -18.13 -82.33
CA LYS A 522 -9.54 -19.55 -82.11
C LYS A 522 -10.57 -20.21 -81.21
N LYS A 523 -11.43 -19.40 -80.55
CA LYS A 523 -12.35 -19.84 -79.50
C LYS A 523 -11.61 -20.64 -78.44
N THR A 524 -10.53 -20.10 -77.91
CA THR A 524 -9.74 -20.75 -76.86
C THR A 524 -9.40 -19.79 -75.74
N ILE A 525 -9.44 -20.27 -74.52
CA ILE A 525 -8.81 -19.63 -73.36
C ILE A 525 -7.59 -20.46 -72.98
N THR A 526 -6.46 -19.80 -72.79
CA THR A 526 -5.25 -20.41 -72.24
C THR A 526 -4.89 -19.66 -70.98
N PHE A 527 -4.54 -20.35 -69.89
CA PHE A 527 -4.07 -19.68 -68.69
C PHE A 527 -2.87 -20.38 -68.06
N SER A 528 -2.17 -19.63 -67.23
CA SER A 528 -1.03 -20.07 -66.44
C SER A 528 -1.16 -19.51 -65.02
N THR A 529 -0.67 -20.23 -64.01
CA THR A 529 -0.69 -19.81 -62.60
C THR A 529 0.70 -19.86 -61.98
N ALA A 530 0.99 -18.88 -61.15
CA ALA A 530 2.16 -18.78 -60.30
C ALA A 530 1.72 -18.80 -58.83
N GLY A 531 1.40 -19.98 -58.30
CA GLY A 531 0.97 -20.19 -56.92
C GLY A 531 -0.39 -19.57 -56.54
N HIS A 532 -1.13 -19.03 -57.51
CA HIS A 532 -2.43 -18.39 -57.30
C HIS A 532 -3.58 -19.42 -57.26
N PRO A 533 -4.70 -19.15 -56.57
CA PRO A 533 -5.89 -19.99 -56.64
C PRO A 533 -6.30 -20.32 -58.07
N ASN A 534 -6.69 -21.58 -58.30
CA ASN A 534 -7.07 -22.02 -59.63
C ASN A 534 -8.44 -21.45 -60.01
N PRO A 535 -8.58 -20.85 -61.20
CA PRO A 535 -9.86 -20.33 -61.67
C PRO A 535 -10.89 -21.44 -61.91
N LEU A 536 -12.17 -21.08 -61.86
CA LEU A 536 -13.28 -21.99 -62.16
C LEU A 536 -13.87 -21.72 -63.55
N ILE A 537 -14.36 -22.77 -64.18
CA ILE A 537 -15.12 -22.71 -65.44
C ILE A 537 -16.51 -23.33 -65.24
N TYR A 538 -17.55 -22.59 -65.61
CA TYR A 538 -18.86 -23.14 -65.92
C TYR A 538 -18.88 -23.55 -67.39
N ASN A 539 -18.89 -24.85 -67.62
CA ASN A 539 -19.03 -25.40 -68.96
C ASN A 539 -20.53 -25.58 -69.26
N ARG A 540 -21.06 -24.85 -70.23
CA ARG A 540 -22.50 -24.85 -70.53
C ARG A 540 -23.03 -26.24 -70.88
N PHE A 541 -22.25 -27.04 -71.60
CA PHE A 541 -22.65 -28.39 -72.00
C PHE A 541 -22.69 -29.37 -70.82
N LYS A 542 -21.75 -29.26 -69.89
CA LYS A 542 -21.73 -30.08 -68.66
C LYS A 542 -22.68 -29.56 -67.58
N GLY A 543 -23.08 -28.29 -67.65
CA GLY A 543 -24.03 -27.66 -66.73
C GLY A 543 -23.54 -27.51 -65.29
N LYS A 544 -22.22 -27.46 -65.07
CA LYS A 544 -21.57 -27.35 -63.76
C LYS A 544 -20.26 -26.56 -63.81
N PHE A 545 -19.85 -26.03 -62.66
CA PHE A 545 -18.54 -25.42 -62.43
C PHE A 545 -17.47 -26.47 -62.11
N GLU A 546 -16.28 -26.31 -62.70
CA GLU A 546 -15.12 -27.17 -62.46
C GLU A 546 -13.86 -26.31 -62.25
N PHE A 547 -12.95 -26.73 -61.37
CA PHE A 547 -11.65 -26.08 -61.22
C PHE A 547 -10.74 -26.39 -62.40
N MET A 548 -10.13 -25.34 -62.96
CA MET A 548 -9.11 -25.49 -63.99
C MET A 548 -7.76 -25.71 -63.30
N ASN A 549 -7.43 -26.97 -63.02
CA ASN A 549 -6.31 -27.32 -62.15
C ASN A 549 -4.96 -27.27 -62.88
N ILE A 550 -4.13 -26.29 -62.51
CA ILE A 550 -2.71 -26.26 -62.85
C ILE A 550 -1.88 -25.88 -61.62
N LYS A 551 -0.59 -26.18 -61.63
CA LYS A 551 0.33 -25.83 -60.56
C LYS A 551 1.51 -25.05 -61.12
N GLY A 552 1.89 -24.00 -60.41
CA GLY A 552 3.14 -23.28 -60.61
C GLY A 552 3.61 -22.71 -59.26
N PRO A 553 4.91 -22.48 -59.08
CA PRO A 553 5.43 -21.82 -57.89
C PRO A 553 5.04 -20.35 -57.88
N ILE A 554 5.14 -19.71 -56.73
CA ILE A 554 4.99 -18.27 -56.59
C ILE A 554 6.10 -17.50 -57.34
N ILE A 555 5.78 -16.29 -57.81
CA ILE A 555 6.75 -15.37 -58.39
C ILE A 555 7.77 -14.96 -57.31
N GLY A 556 9.04 -14.89 -57.67
CA GLY A 556 10.14 -14.47 -56.79
C GLY A 556 10.80 -15.61 -56.01
N TRP A 557 10.40 -16.87 -56.24
CA TRP A 557 11.01 -18.01 -55.57
C TRP A 557 12.42 -18.35 -56.10
N ARG A 558 12.59 -18.35 -57.43
CA ARG A 558 13.87 -18.60 -58.13
C ARG A 558 13.90 -17.80 -59.42
N GLU A 559 15.08 -17.31 -59.82
CA GLU A 559 15.24 -16.43 -60.99
C GLU A 559 14.74 -17.05 -62.31
N SER A 560 14.88 -18.37 -62.48
CA SER A 560 14.40 -19.09 -63.65
C SER A 560 13.51 -20.27 -63.25
N PHE A 561 12.30 -20.27 -63.78
CA PHE A 561 11.33 -21.35 -63.64
C PHE A 561 10.42 -21.37 -64.87
N THR A 562 9.96 -22.57 -65.27
CA THR A 562 9.08 -22.74 -66.41
C THR A 562 7.65 -23.00 -65.95
N TYR A 563 6.73 -22.07 -66.22
CA TYR A 563 5.33 -22.24 -65.82
C TYR A 563 4.59 -23.23 -66.73
N GLY A 564 3.55 -23.87 -66.21
CA GLY A 564 2.65 -24.70 -67.00
C GLY A 564 1.58 -23.87 -67.68
N GLU A 565 0.93 -24.43 -68.71
CA GLU A 565 -0.27 -23.84 -69.31
C GLU A 565 -1.40 -24.85 -69.39
N TRP A 566 -2.61 -24.33 -69.35
CA TRP A 566 -3.82 -25.09 -69.59
C TRP A 566 -4.68 -24.35 -70.61
N THR A 567 -5.14 -25.07 -71.63
CA THR A 567 -5.96 -24.52 -72.72
C THR A 567 -7.31 -25.22 -72.76
N HIS A 568 -8.37 -24.44 -72.97
CA HIS A 568 -9.73 -24.95 -73.14
C HIS A 568 -10.44 -24.29 -74.30
N PRO A 569 -11.19 -25.08 -75.10
CA PRO A 569 -12.08 -24.53 -76.12
C PRO A 569 -13.21 -23.75 -75.46
N MET A 570 -13.47 -22.53 -75.94
CA MET A 570 -14.54 -21.67 -75.46
C MET A 570 -15.80 -21.88 -76.28
N GLU A 571 -16.93 -22.05 -75.60
CA GLU A 571 -18.23 -22.12 -76.24
C GLU A 571 -19.15 -21.00 -75.75
N THR A 572 -20.08 -20.58 -76.60
CA THR A 572 -21.03 -19.52 -76.24
C THR A 572 -21.88 -19.92 -75.03
N GLY A 573 -21.82 -19.10 -73.99
CA GLY A 573 -22.46 -19.29 -72.69
C GLY A 573 -21.59 -19.99 -71.64
N ASP A 574 -20.31 -20.26 -71.94
CA ASP A 574 -19.33 -20.58 -70.90
C ASP A 574 -19.03 -19.34 -70.04
N ARG A 575 -18.76 -19.58 -68.75
CA ARG A 575 -18.42 -18.55 -67.76
C ARG A 575 -17.17 -18.92 -66.98
N TYR A 576 -16.23 -17.99 -66.87
CA TYR A 576 -15.01 -18.18 -66.10
C TYR A 576 -15.01 -17.28 -64.86
N PHE A 577 -14.45 -17.77 -63.76
CA PHE A 577 -14.33 -17.06 -62.49
C PHE A 577 -12.89 -17.12 -61.98
N PHE A 578 -12.26 -15.95 -61.88
CA PHE A 578 -10.92 -15.76 -61.34
C PHE A 578 -11.04 -15.02 -60.01
N PHE A 579 -10.27 -15.41 -59.02
CA PHE A 579 -10.38 -14.87 -57.67
C PHE A 579 -9.06 -14.97 -56.91
N THR A 580 -8.83 -14.03 -56.00
CA THR A 580 -7.75 -14.06 -55.02
C THR A 580 -8.15 -14.88 -53.80
N ASP A 581 -7.17 -15.32 -53.03
CA ASP A 581 -7.39 -16.20 -51.89
C ASP A 581 -8.27 -15.56 -50.80
N GLY A 582 -8.35 -14.22 -50.72
CA GLY A 582 -9.30 -13.51 -49.84
C GLY A 582 -10.77 -13.91 -50.02
N VAL A 583 -11.18 -14.40 -51.20
CA VAL A 583 -12.52 -14.98 -51.40
C VAL A 583 -12.71 -16.28 -50.62
N THR A 584 -11.68 -17.13 -50.59
CA THR A 584 -11.72 -18.45 -49.94
C THR A 584 -11.23 -18.44 -48.50
N GLU A 585 -10.37 -17.49 -48.14
CA GLU A 585 -9.73 -17.36 -46.84
C GLU A 585 -10.47 -16.42 -45.89
N ALA A 586 -11.55 -15.78 -46.34
CA ALA A 586 -12.48 -15.07 -45.47
C ALA A 586 -12.82 -15.92 -44.24
N ARG A 587 -12.66 -15.36 -43.04
CA ARG A 587 -12.57 -16.13 -41.80
C ARG A 587 -13.57 -15.68 -40.75
N ALA A 588 -14.34 -16.64 -40.24
CA ALA A 588 -15.17 -16.51 -39.06
C ALA A 588 -14.53 -17.34 -37.94
N GLU A 589 -14.13 -16.71 -36.83
CA GLU A 589 -13.39 -17.40 -35.74
C GLU A 589 -12.19 -18.23 -36.27
N ASN A 590 -12.33 -19.57 -36.30
CA ASN A 590 -11.35 -20.55 -36.75
C ASN A 590 -11.74 -21.29 -38.05
N LYS A 591 -12.77 -20.83 -38.78
CA LYS A 591 -13.24 -21.46 -40.03
C LYS A 591 -13.01 -20.54 -41.22
N LEU A 592 -12.48 -21.10 -42.30
CA LEU A 592 -12.39 -20.45 -43.60
C LEU A 592 -13.70 -20.57 -44.36
N PHE A 593 -13.95 -19.64 -45.28
CA PHE A 593 -15.07 -19.71 -46.21
C PHE A 593 -14.93 -20.95 -47.10
N GLY A 594 -13.74 -21.14 -47.67
CA GLY A 594 -13.32 -22.33 -48.39
C GLY A 594 -13.85 -22.42 -49.82
N GLU A 595 -13.13 -23.18 -50.63
CA GLU A 595 -13.44 -23.46 -52.05
C GLU A 595 -14.83 -24.11 -52.25
N SER A 596 -15.29 -24.93 -51.29
CA SER A 596 -16.59 -25.61 -51.40
C SER A 596 -17.76 -24.63 -51.35
N LYS A 597 -17.71 -23.63 -50.46
CA LYS A 597 -18.82 -22.66 -50.33
C LYS A 597 -18.91 -21.71 -51.51
N ILE A 598 -17.76 -21.30 -52.07
CA ILE A 598 -17.76 -20.47 -53.28
C ILE A 598 -18.32 -21.27 -54.47
N LEU A 599 -17.94 -22.55 -54.61
CA LEU A 599 -18.52 -23.42 -55.62
C LEU A 599 -20.04 -23.57 -55.46
N ASP A 600 -20.52 -23.80 -54.24
CA ASP A 600 -21.96 -23.89 -53.94
C ASP A 600 -22.72 -22.58 -54.22
N LEU A 601 -22.07 -21.42 -54.06
CA LEU A 601 -22.65 -20.13 -54.42
C LEU A 601 -22.73 -19.93 -55.93
N LEU A 602 -21.64 -20.25 -56.64
CA LEU A 602 -21.58 -20.17 -58.09
C LEU A 602 -22.61 -21.10 -58.74
N GLU A 603 -22.76 -22.33 -58.26
CA GLU A 603 -23.75 -23.29 -58.75
C GLU A 603 -25.20 -22.83 -58.54
N ARG A 604 -25.53 -22.30 -57.35
CA ARG A 604 -26.86 -21.73 -57.08
C ARG A 604 -27.15 -20.46 -57.88
N GLY A 605 -26.10 -19.74 -58.26
CA GLY A 605 -26.14 -18.48 -58.98
C GLY A 605 -25.92 -18.59 -60.49
N LYS A 606 -25.79 -19.81 -61.05
CA LYS A 606 -25.36 -20.02 -62.44
C LYS A 606 -26.22 -19.31 -63.49
N ASP A 607 -27.53 -19.23 -63.24
CA ASP A 607 -28.51 -18.60 -64.14
C ASP A 607 -28.70 -17.09 -63.85
N LYS A 608 -28.00 -16.54 -62.85
CA LYS A 608 -28.09 -15.11 -62.51
C LYS A 608 -27.22 -14.27 -63.43
N ASP A 609 -27.64 -13.02 -63.59
CA ASP A 609 -26.81 -11.95 -64.12
C ASP A 609 -25.53 -11.79 -63.28
N ILE A 610 -24.41 -11.48 -63.95
CA ILE A 610 -23.10 -11.41 -63.33
C ILE A 610 -23.06 -10.39 -62.19
N LYS A 611 -23.67 -9.20 -62.36
CA LYS A 611 -23.65 -8.17 -61.32
C LYS A 611 -24.39 -8.63 -60.08
N SER A 612 -25.53 -9.29 -60.28
CA SER A 612 -26.34 -9.86 -59.20
C SER A 612 -25.59 -10.97 -58.45
N LEU A 613 -24.87 -11.84 -59.18
CA LEU A 613 -24.03 -12.89 -58.60
C LEU A 613 -22.84 -12.32 -57.82
N SER A 614 -22.14 -11.33 -58.37
CA SER A 614 -21.04 -10.65 -57.67
C SER A 614 -21.50 -10.02 -56.36
N GLN A 615 -22.63 -9.31 -56.36
CA GLN A 615 -23.20 -8.72 -55.15
C GLN A 615 -23.55 -9.77 -54.10
N GLU A 616 -24.11 -10.91 -54.53
CA GLU A 616 -24.41 -12.02 -53.61
C GLU A 616 -23.13 -12.61 -53.00
N ILE A 617 -22.07 -12.80 -53.79
CA ILE A 617 -20.77 -13.27 -53.30
C ILE A 617 -20.22 -12.30 -52.24
N ILE A 618 -20.20 -10.99 -52.53
CA ILE A 618 -19.74 -9.96 -51.57
C ILE A 618 -20.54 -10.05 -50.26
N VAL A 619 -21.88 -10.05 -50.35
CA VAL A 619 -22.74 -10.09 -49.16
C VAL A 619 -22.51 -11.34 -48.33
N GLN A 620 -22.28 -12.50 -48.95
CA GLN A 620 -22.02 -13.75 -48.25
C GLN A 620 -20.64 -13.77 -47.59
N ILE A 621 -19.62 -13.24 -48.26
CA ILE A 621 -18.27 -13.12 -47.70
C ILE A 621 -18.29 -12.16 -46.50
N SER A 622 -18.86 -10.97 -46.64
CA SER A 622 -18.94 -9.97 -45.56
C SER A 622 -19.75 -10.47 -44.36
N LYS A 623 -20.87 -11.18 -44.60
CA LYS A 623 -21.64 -11.81 -43.51
C LYS A 623 -20.87 -12.92 -42.82
N PHE A 624 -20.10 -13.71 -43.57
CA PHE A 624 -19.29 -14.76 -42.99
C PHE A 624 -18.15 -14.19 -42.14
N SER A 625 -17.54 -13.09 -42.57
CA SER A 625 -16.43 -12.44 -41.86
C SER A 625 -16.85 -11.44 -40.77
N GLU A 626 -18.12 -11.42 -40.33
CA GLU A 626 -18.64 -10.47 -39.32
C GLU A 626 -18.36 -8.99 -39.68
N GLU A 627 -18.42 -8.65 -40.97
CA GLU A 627 -18.10 -7.31 -41.52
C GLU A 627 -16.62 -6.89 -41.37
N GLU A 628 -15.72 -7.78 -40.94
CA GLU A 628 -14.28 -7.53 -40.82
C GLU A 628 -13.47 -8.44 -41.77
N LEU A 629 -13.08 -7.90 -42.92
CA LEU A 629 -12.21 -8.61 -43.86
C LEU A 629 -10.80 -8.71 -43.30
N LYS A 630 -10.19 -9.88 -43.43
CA LYS A 630 -8.81 -10.15 -42.99
C LYS A 630 -7.80 -10.12 -44.13
N ASP A 631 -8.28 -10.08 -45.37
CA ASP A 631 -7.48 -9.96 -46.58
C ASP A 631 -8.27 -9.21 -47.66
N ASP A 632 -7.58 -8.80 -48.71
CA ASP A 632 -8.19 -8.16 -49.87
C ASP A 632 -9.02 -9.18 -50.67
N VAL A 633 -10.19 -8.76 -51.16
CA VAL A 633 -11.09 -9.62 -51.91
C VAL A 633 -11.20 -9.13 -53.33
N THR A 634 -10.60 -9.87 -54.26
CA THR A 634 -10.63 -9.54 -55.69
C THR A 634 -11.12 -10.73 -56.48
N PHE A 635 -12.05 -10.49 -57.39
CA PHE A 635 -12.49 -11.50 -58.34
C PHE A 635 -13.05 -10.87 -59.61
N PHE A 636 -13.05 -11.65 -60.69
CA PHE A 636 -13.75 -11.27 -61.90
C PHE A 636 -14.37 -12.45 -62.64
N PHE A 637 -15.41 -12.12 -63.40
CA PHE A 637 -16.14 -13.01 -64.27
C PHE A 637 -15.86 -12.70 -65.72
N ILE A 638 -15.87 -13.75 -66.54
CA ILE A 638 -15.79 -13.66 -68.00
C ILE A 638 -16.91 -14.49 -68.60
N ASP A 639 -17.82 -13.85 -69.32
CA ASP A 639 -18.89 -14.53 -70.08
C ASP A 639 -18.52 -14.54 -71.57
N VAL A 640 -18.61 -15.72 -72.19
CA VAL A 640 -18.50 -15.90 -73.64
C VAL A 640 -19.91 -15.73 -74.25
N THR A 641 -20.12 -14.71 -75.08
CA THR A 641 -21.44 -14.33 -75.62
C THR A 641 -21.70 -14.77 -77.04
#